data_AF-A0AAD8XE13-F1
#
_entry.id   AF-A0AAD8XE13-F1
#
_cell.length_a   1.000
_cell.length_b   1.000
_cell.length_c   1.000
_cell.angle_alpha   90.00
_cell.angle_beta   90.00
_cell.angle_gamma   90.00
#
_symmetry.space_group_name_H-M   'P 1'
#
loop_
_entity.id
_entity.type
_entity.pdbx_description
1 polymer ?
#
loop_
_entity_poly.entity_id
_entity_poly.type
_entity_poly.pdbx_seq_one_letter_code
_entity_poly.pdbx_strand_id
1 'polypeptide(L)'
;MAPSTRDVRKARASDDLIMATNNSSIVSKRSVEHLYYPDEPHYFRFFVKKFRRRAPLVNRGYHLRLKVIDTLVRRFLQKPSTRNKVVVNLGCGSDVLPWQCQVRYPESCQDVTFLDVDYPDLIQKKRQIVLETPELQDLMGTWEVNDDSPIVLRSLKYCQVACNLQQLSVLQRCLDTLFDMPNTEFLFVAEVSITYMDTKGANGVIEWAATVGNAEFCLLEQILPDGPDHPFAHTMLGHFNKMNAPLKSVHRYPTVASQEKRFQSLGWPSAESWTLWEAWSDNLFMTAAERRALDSVESFDELEEFALFASHYFVILATTPKSEVRGHVSKVHEEDDIPSFQCPMTMSAYESAQGHRRLGAAMLVGEPNSGGFISHSFGQGPVGRMNSEDLYQISSQPVAPIPSVNMPSARVCHSLTDLGTAGVLLAGGRASPSTAFGDCWLFNRHLSAWERTKDLPVPLFRHSVTRLGSSTLALLAGGRINHFETSAEYFLFDPAEGWKKCHIQSAPPSLYSATFVCVGEVGSQAFTGFLSGGSLEDSIINQEFYTWRLDTSEPEPVLSFQQRTPKDGGLPGALARLGSFAFQSLDCTLLLGGVIKGVQLPSVYDIIVLKTTETDVSVVARLDGIDSSGVMRPFLMGSSIVHYGHGGFAIVGGGATCYAMGTFWTPGSYSFRFDPSLLPQHSTGQTATRPEPIQYKQTIEFSGSEKRLVE
;
A
#
# COMPACT_ATOMS: atom_id res chain seq x y z
N MET A 1 2.50 17.59 -44.19
CA MET A 1 1.57 16.60 -44.78
C MET A 1 0.36 16.49 -43.86
N ALA A 2 -0.86 16.62 -44.38
CA ALA A 2 -2.06 16.41 -43.58
C ALA A 2 -2.16 14.91 -43.19
N PRO A 3 -2.57 14.58 -41.96
CA PRO A 3 -2.71 13.20 -41.52
C PRO A 3 -3.76 12.46 -42.36
N SER A 4 -3.53 11.16 -42.63
CA SER A 4 -4.46 10.38 -43.46
C SER A 4 -5.81 10.20 -42.74
N THR A 5 -6.90 10.01 -43.50
CA THR A 5 -8.24 9.75 -42.96
C THR A 5 -8.30 8.53 -42.03
N ARG A 6 -7.37 7.58 -42.20
CA ARG A 6 -7.21 6.41 -41.33
C ARG A 6 -6.56 6.77 -39.99
N ASP A 7 -5.63 7.71 -39.99
CA ASP A 7 -4.97 8.21 -38.77
C ASP A 7 -5.92 9.05 -37.93
N VAL A 8 -6.75 9.88 -38.57
CA VAL A 8 -7.79 10.68 -37.87
C VAL A 8 -8.84 9.79 -37.20
N ARG A 9 -9.29 8.71 -37.87
CA ARG A 9 -10.25 7.75 -37.28
C ARG A 9 -9.64 6.97 -36.11
N LYS A 10 -8.36 6.59 -36.19
CA LYS A 10 -7.65 5.91 -35.10
C LYS A 10 -7.44 6.83 -33.90
N ALA A 11 -7.09 8.09 -34.13
CA ALA A 11 -6.97 9.09 -33.07
C ALA A 11 -8.31 9.28 -32.33
N ARG A 12 -9.41 9.47 -33.06
CA ARG A 12 -10.74 9.64 -32.46
C ARG A 12 -11.20 8.43 -31.64
N ALA A 13 -10.96 7.21 -32.13
CA ALA A 13 -11.28 6.00 -31.38
C ALA A 13 -10.42 5.83 -30.12
N SER A 14 -9.16 6.30 -30.15
CA SER A 14 -8.31 6.36 -28.96
C SER A 14 -8.84 7.38 -27.95
N ASP A 15 -9.31 8.53 -28.42
CA ASP A 15 -9.88 9.58 -27.57
C ASP A 15 -11.15 9.09 -26.87
N ASP A 16 -12.04 8.38 -27.57
CA ASP A 16 -13.27 7.79 -27.00
C ASP A 16 -12.99 6.86 -25.80
N LEU A 17 -11.91 6.09 -25.87
CA LEU A 17 -11.51 5.15 -24.81
C LEU A 17 -10.89 5.87 -23.61
N ILE A 18 -10.11 6.93 -23.86
CA ILE A 18 -9.61 7.83 -22.80
C ILE A 18 -10.81 8.48 -22.10
N MET A 19 -11.81 8.96 -22.84
CA MET A 19 -13.02 9.56 -22.27
C MET A 19 -13.81 8.56 -21.40
N ALA A 20 -13.72 7.25 -21.64
CA ALA A 20 -14.37 6.23 -20.82
C ALA A 20 -13.76 6.10 -19.41
N THR A 21 -12.50 6.49 -19.21
CA THR A 21 -11.84 6.46 -17.89
C THR A 21 -12.50 7.42 -16.88
N ASN A 22 -13.07 8.52 -17.37
CA ASN A 22 -13.86 9.48 -16.58
C ASN A 22 -14.97 8.77 -15.79
N ASN A 23 -15.75 7.89 -16.44
CA ASN A 23 -16.86 7.20 -15.79
C ASN A 23 -16.40 6.33 -14.60
N SER A 24 -15.23 5.68 -14.71
CA SER A 24 -14.71 4.84 -13.63
C SER A 24 -14.29 5.68 -12.41
N SER A 25 -13.58 6.78 -12.66
CA SER A 25 -13.11 7.72 -11.62
C SER A 25 -14.27 8.38 -10.88
N ILE A 26 -15.26 8.88 -11.61
CA ILE A 26 -16.39 9.63 -11.03
C ILE A 26 -17.33 8.72 -10.23
N VAL A 27 -17.48 7.45 -10.62
CA VAL A 27 -18.19 6.46 -9.79
C VAL A 27 -17.50 6.29 -8.43
N SER A 28 -16.15 6.26 -8.41
CA SER A 28 -15.39 6.12 -7.16
C SER A 28 -15.43 7.40 -6.32
N LYS A 29 -15.30 8.59 -6.94
CA LYS A 29 -15.49 9.88 -6.24
C LYS A 29 -16.91 9.99 -5.64
N ARG A 30 -17.95 9.55 -6.35
CA ARG A 30 -19.33 9.49 -5.82
C ARG A 30 -19.48 8.52 -4.64
N SER A 31 -18.81 7.37 -4.69
CA SER A 31 -18.79 6.42 -3.56
C SER A 31 -18.24 7.07 -2.30
N VAL A 32 -17.15 7.86 -2.44
CA VAL A 32 -16.58 8.63 -1.34
C VAL A 32 -17.50 9.75 -0.88
N GLU A 33 -18.02 10.57 -1.78
CA GLU A 33 -18.97 11.66 -1.46
C GLU A 33 -20.12 11.17 -0.58
N HIS A 34 -20.72 10.03 -0.96
CA HIS A 34 -21.85 9.47 -0.21
C HIS A 34 -21.48 8.94 1.19
N LEU A 35 -20.28 8.37 1.36
CA LEU A 35 -19.89 7.69 2.60
C LEU A 35 -19.08 8.58 3.55
N TYR A 36 -18.19 9.42 3.02
CA TYR A 36 -17.21 10.20 3.78
C TYR A 36 -17.65 11.65 3.99
N TYR A 37 -18.57 12.15 3.15
CA TYR A 37 -19.10 13.51 3.24
C TYR A 37 -20.65 13.50 3.24
N PRO A 38 -21.29 12.78 4.18
CA PRO A 38 -22.75 12.63 4.19
C PRO A 38 -23.49 13.96 4.40
N ASP A 39 -22.85 14.91 5.08
CA ASP A 39 -23.43 16.21 5.44
C ASP A 39 -23.12 17.32 4.42
N GLU A 40 -22.38 17.01 3.36
CA GLU A 40 -22.10 17.95 2.27
C GLU A 40 -23.08 17.75 1.10
N PRO A 41 -23.33 18.78 0.27
CA PRO A 41 -24.08 18.61 -0.97
C PRO A 41 -23.42 17.60 -1.91
N HIS A 42 -24.21 16.65 -2.40
CA HIS A 42 -23.71 15.59 -3.29
C HIS A 42 -23.82 16.01 -4.76
N TYR A 43 -22.71 16.45 -5.36
CA TYR A 43 -22.66 16.94 -6.73
C TYR A 43 -22.34 15.83 -7.75
N PHE A 44 -21.56 14.81 -7.39
CA PHE A 44 -21.25 13.72 -8.34
C PHE A 44 -22.49 12.93 -8.76
N ARG A 45 -23.58 12.98 -7.98
CA ARG A 45 -24.87 12.34 -8.30
C ARG A 45 -25.50 12.83 -9.61
N PHE A 46 -25.21 14.06 -10.04
CA PHE A 46 -25.76 14.63 -11.27
C PHE A 46 -25.08 14.04 -12.52
N PHE A 47 -23.80 13.70 -12.39
CA PHE A 47 -22.99 13.12 -13.48
C PHE A 47 -23.04 11.60 -13.53
N VAL A 48 -23.20 10.95 -12.38
CA VAL A 48 -23.38 9.50 -12.27
C VAL A 48 -24.68 9.27 -11.52
N LYS A 49 -25.75 8.84 -12.20
CA LYS A 49 -27.09 8.68 -11.58
C LYS A 49 -27.21 7.46 -10.66
N LYS A 50 -26.65 6.30 -11.05
CA LYS A 50 -26.70 5.07 -10.24
C LYS A 50 -25.56 5.01 -9.22
N PHE A 51 -25.91 4.93 -7.93
CA PHE A 51 -24.92 4.77 -6.87
C PHE A 51 -24.28 3.39 -6.96
N ARG A 52 -22.95 3.34 -6.85
CA ARG A 52 -22.18 2.10 -6.76
C ARG A 52 -21.09 2.28 -5.72
N ARG A 53 -21.22 1.57 -4.60
CA ARG A 53 -20.19 1.51 -3.57
C ARG A 53 -18.92 0.85 -4.12
N ARG A 54 -17.75 1.38 -3.75
CA ARG A 54 -16.44 0.74 -3.95
C ARG A 54 -15.97 0.04 -2.67
N ALA A 55 -14.96 -0.82 -2.81
CA ALA A 55 -14.31 -1.45 -1.68
C ALA A 55 -13.62 -0.41 -0.77
N PRO A 56 -13.50 -0.65 0.54
CA PRO A 56 -12.88 0.28 1.49
C PRO A 56 -11.50 0.79 1.05
N LEU A 57 -10.64 -0.10 0.52
CA LEU A 57 -9.33 0.28 -0.03
C LEU A 57 -9.44 1.36 -1.12
N VAL A 58 -10.36 1.19 -2.07
CA VAL A 58 -10.58 2.15 -3.17
C VAL A 58 -11.19 3.45 -2.65
N ASN A 59 -12.14 3.37 -1.72
CA ASN A 59 -12.73 4.57 -1.13
C ASN A 59 -11.67 5.40 -0.37
N ARG A 60 -10.83 4.78 0.47
CA ARG A 60 -9.76 5.49 1.20
C ARG A 60 -8.78 6.18 0.26
N GLY A 61 -8.38 5.54 -0.84
CA GLY A 61 -7.49 6.18 -1.80
C GLY A 61 -8.15 7.29 -2.60
N TYR A 62 -9.45 7.18 -2.96
CA TYR A 62 -10.17 8.29 -3.59
C TYR A 62 -10.49 9.43 -2.60
N HIS A 63 -10.72 9.13 -1.32
CA HIS A 63 -10.82 10.14 -0.26
C HIS A 63 -9.52 10.93 -0.16
N LEU A 64 -8.38 10.25 -0.06
CA LEU A 64 -7.07 10.91 -0.02
C LEU A 64 -6.82 11.74 -1.29
N ARG A 65 -7.13 11.19 -2.48
CA ARG A 65 -7.00 11.91 -3.76
C ARG A 65 -7.83 13.20 -3.79
N LEU A 66 -9.10 13.14 -3.38
CA LEU A 66 -9.97 14.32 -3.27
C LEU A 66 -9.44 15.32 -2.26
N LYS A 67 -9.03 14.86 -1.08
CA LYS A 67 -8.50 15.69 0.00
C LYS A 67 -7.22 16.43 -0.41
N VAL A 68 -6.30 15.75 -1.09
CA VAL A 68 -5.04 16.35 -1.58
C VAL A 68 -5.31 17.49 -2.56
N ILE A 69 -6.15 17.27 -3.57
CA ILE A 69 -6.52 18.31 -4.55
C ILE A 69 -7.26 19.46 -3.86
N ASP A 70 -8.24 19.16 -3.00
CA ASP A 70 -9.00 20.17 -2.25
C ASP A 70 -8.08 21.04 -1.37
N THR A 71 -7.14 20.44 -0.64
CA THR A 71 -6.17 21.16 0.19
C THR A 71 -5.29 22.10 -0.64
N LEU A 72 -4.75 21.65 -1.78
CA LEU A 72 -3.87 22.49 -2.60
C LEU A 72 -4.64 23.60 -3.31
N VAL A 73 -5.85 23.31 -3.80
CA VAL A 73 -6.75 24.32 -4.37
C VAL A 73 -7.13 25.35 -3.31
N ARG A 74 -7.54 24.91 -2.12
CA ARG A 74 -7.84 25.80 -0.98
C ARG A 74 -6.65 26.70 -0.66
N ARG A 75 -5.42 26.17 -0.65
CA ARG A 75 -4.21 26.96 -0.39
C ARG A 75 -4.03 28.09 -1.40
N PHE A 76 -4.27 27.82 -2.68
CA PHE A 76 -4.29 28.85 -3.73
C PHE A 76 -5.42 29.86 -3.54
N LEU A 77 -6.65 29.39 -3.24
CA LEU A 77 -7.80 30.26 -2.99
C LEU A 77 -7.58 31.21 -1.80
N GLN A 78 -6.92 30.75 -0.74
CA GLN A 78 -6.69 31.50 0.50
C GLN A 78 -5.41 32.36 0.49
N LYS A 79 -4.51 32.17 -0.48
CA LYS A 79 -3.29 32.96 -0.64
C LYS A 79 -3.62 34.44 -0.89
N PRO A 80 -3.18 35.40 -0.07
CA PRO A 80 -3.46 36.82 -0.33
C PRO A 80 -2.91 37.26 -1.69
N SER A 81 -3.73 37.95 -2.49
CA SER A 81 -3.33 38.47 -3.80
C SER A 81 -4.15 39.71 -4.17
N THR A 82 -3.53 40.62 -4.92
CA THR A 82 -4.22 41.79 -5.53
C THR A 82 -4.71 41.49 -6.95
N ARG A 83 -4.41 40.30 -7.47
CA ARG A 83 -4.76 39.85 -8.82
C ARG A 83 -6.01 38.98 -8.78
N ASN A 84 -6.70 38.90 -9.92
CA ASN A 84 -7.78 37.95 -10.09
C ASN A 84 -7.22 36.52 -10.04
N LYS A 85 -8.01 35.58 -9.52
CA LYS A 85 -7.60 34.17 -9.44
C LYS A 85 -8.43 33.31 -10.37
N VAL A 86 -7.75 32.41 -11.06
CA VAL A 86 -8.39 31.45 -11.95
C VAL A 86 -7.88 30.04 -11.64
N VAL A 87 -8.80 29.11 -11.42
CA VAL A 87 -8.48 27.68 -11.31
C VAL A 87 -8.83 27.00 -12.62
N VAL A 88 -7.83 26.50 -13.33
CA VAL A 88 -7.99 25.83 -14.63
C VAL A 88 -7.87 24.32 -14.44
N ASN A 89 -8.97 23.58 -14.59
CA ASN A 89 -8.99 22.13 -14.49
C ASN A 89 -8.78 21.50 -15.87
N LEU A 90 -7.57 20.97 -16.09
CA LEU A 90 -7.10 20.40 -17.35
C LEU A 90 -7.47 18.91 -17.44
N GLY A 91 -8.38 18.58 -18.35
CA GLY A 91 -8.97 17.24 -18.44
C GLY A 91 -9.97 17.04 -17.31
N CYS A 92 -10.87 18.01 -17.12
CA CYS A 92 -11.78 18.08 -15.99
C CYS A 92 -12.79 16.94 -15.90
N GLY A 93 -13.02 16.20 -16.99
CA GLY A 93 -14.06 15.17 -17.07
C GLY A 93 -15.40 15.65 -16.50
N SER A 94 -15.96 14.87 -15.57
CA SER A 94 -17.16 15.26 -14.81
C SER A 94 -16.85 15.68 -13.38
N ASP A 95 -15.66 16.23 -13.14
CA ASP A 95 -15.28 16.77 -11.83
C ASP A 95 -16.24 17.88 -11.39
N VAL A 96 -16.45 17.98 -10.08
CA VAL A 96 -17.35 18.91 -9.41
C VAL A 96 -16.63 19.89 -8.49
N LEU A 97 -15.29 19.93 -8.53
CA LEU A 97 -14.43 20.83 -7.77
C LEU A 97 -14.95 22.29 -7.70
N PRO A 98 -15.40 22.93 -8.81
CA PRO A 98 -15.91 24.30 -8.74
C PRO A 98 -17.06 24.48 -7.74
N TRP A 99 -18.03 23.56 -7.74
CA TRP A 99 -19.18 23.62 -6.84
C TRP A 99 -18.81 23.26 -5.40
N GLN A 100 -17.93 22.27 -5.21
CA GLN A 100 -17.41 21.93 -3.88
C GLN A 100 -16.67 23.11 -3.24
N CYS A 101 -15.81 23.80 -4.00
CA CYS A 101 -15.09 24.96 -3.48
C CYS A 101 -16.02 26.13 -3.13
N GLN A 102 -17.03 26.43 -3.94
CA GLN A 102 -18.01 27.49 -3.64
C GLN A 102 -18.79 27.21 -2.33
N VAL A 103 -19.08 25.94 -2.02
CA VAL A 103 -19.75 25.57 -0.75
C VAL A 103 -18.79 25.55 0.43
N ARG A 104 -17.61 24.94 0.28
CA ARG A 104 -16.65 24.76 1.37
C ARG A 104 -15.92 26.07 1.73
N TYR A 105 -15.68 26.92 0.74
CA TYR A 105 -14.82 28.11 0.84
C TYR A 105 -15.47 29.37 0.21
N PRO A 106 -16.71 29.74 0.58
CA PRO A 106 -17.48 30.79 -0.11
C PRO A 106 -16.75 32.15 -0.14
N GLU A 107 -16.13 32.56 0.98
CA GLU A 107 -15.38 33.82 1.07
C GLU A 107 -14.15 33.81 0.17
N SER A 108 -13.41 32.71 0.14
CA SER A 108 -12.20 32.57 -0.70
C SER A 108 -12.52 32.40 -2.19
N CYS A 109 -13.77 32.09 -2.53
CA CYS A 109 -14.27 31.88 -3.88
C CYS A 109 -15.05 33.08 -4.46
N GLN A 110 -15.13 34.20 -3.73
CA GLN A 110 -15.93 35.36 -4.15
C GLN A 110 -15.46 35.92 -5.50
N ASP A 111 -14.16 36.17 -5.65
CA ASP A 111 -13.54 36.76 -6.84
C ASP A 111 -12.66 35.74 -7.61
N VAL A 112 -13.14 34.49 -7.67
CA VAL A 112 -12.43 33.39 -8.34
C VAL A 112 -13.27 32.86 -9.49
N THR A 113 -12.64 32.72 -10.67
CA THR A 113 -13.25 32.03 -11.81
C THR A 113 -12.67 30.62 -11.94
N PHE A 114 -13.53 29.62 -12.06
CA PHE A 114 -13.14 28.25 -12.40
C PHE A 114 -13.28 28.03 -13.90
N LEU A 115 -12.27 27.42 -14.53
CA LEU A 115 -12.27 27.09 -15.95
C LEU A 115 -12.07 25.58 -16.13
N ASP A 116 -13.09 24.91 -16.65
CA ASP A 116 -13.01 23.50 -17.02
C ASP A 116 -12.61 23.34 -18.47
N VAL A 117 -11.60 22.50 -18.74
CA VAL A 117 -11.13 22.20 -20.08
C VAL A 117 -11.13 20.69 -20.30
N ASP A 118 -11.75 20.22 -21.38
CA ASP A 118 -11.69 18.82 -21.81
C ASP A 118 -12.04 18.69 -23.30
N TYR A 119 -11.98 17.48 -23.83
CA TYR A 119 -12.42 17.16 -25.18
C TYR A 119 -13.84 17.68 -25.43
N PRO A 120 -14.12 18.19 -26.65
CA PRO A 120 -15.42 18.75 -26.99
C PRO A 120 -16.60 17.85 -26.64
N ASP A 121 -16.51 16.55 -26.91
CA ASP A 121 -17.60 15.61 -26.64
C ASP A 121 -17.90 15.43 -25.13
N LEU A 122 -16.90 15.55 -24.26
CA LEU A 122 -17.08 15.50 -22.80
C LEU A 122 -17.62 16.82 -22.26
N ILE A 123 -17.06 17.94 -22.71
CA ILE A 123 -17.51 19.27 -22.30
C ILE A 123 -18.95 19.50 -22.73
N GLN A 124 -19.36 19.07 -23.92
CA GLN A 124 -20.75 19.19 -24.36
C GLN A 124 -21.73 18.42 -23.46
N LYS A 125 -21.36 17.20 -23.03
CA LYS A 125 -22.16 16.42 -22.07
C LYS A 125 -22.21 17.11 -20.70
N LYS A 126 -21.08 17.64 -20.23
CA LYS A 126 -21.02 18.37 -18.95
C LYS A 126 -21.87 19.63 -19.00
N ARG A 127 -21.76 20.41 -20.08
CA ARG A 127 -22.55 21.62 -20.36
C ARG A 127 -24.03 21.34 -20.27
N GLN A 128 -24.50 20.28 -20.94
CA GLN A 128 -25.91 19.88 -20.90
C GLN A 128 -26.37 19.60 -19.47
N ILE A 129 -25.62 18.80 -18.71
CA ILE A 129 -25.97 18.48 -17.31
C ILE A 129 -26.01 19.74 -16.45
N VAL A 130 -25.05 20.65 -16.60
CA VAL A 130 -25.01 21.92 -15.85
C VAL A 130 -26.24 22.78 -16.17
N LEU A 131 -26.58 22.96 -17.44
CA LEU A 131 -27.73 23.76 -17.88
C LEU A 131 -29.10 23.12 -17.56
N GLU A 132 -29.15 21.81 -17.36
CA GLU A 132 -30.38 21.08 -17.00
C GLU A 132 -30.55 20.91 -15.48
N THR A 133 -29.55 21.26 -14.67
CA THR A 133 -29.56 21.04 -13.21
C THR A 133 -29.62 22.36 -12.44
N PRO A 134 -30.76 22.75 -11.86
CA PRO A 134 -30.90 24.02 -11.13
C PRO A 134 -29.86 24.22 -10.04
N GLU A 135 -29.55 23.18 -9.25
CA GLU A 135 -28.58 23.27 -8.15
C GLU A 135 -27.15 23.62 -8.60
N LEU A 136 -26.80 23.33 -9.87
CA LEU A 136 -25.51 23.70 -10.44
C LEU A 136 -25.51 25.12 -11.02
N GLN A 137 -26.68 25.60 -11.46
CA GLN A 137 -26.86 26.94 -12.06
C GLN A 137 -26.93 28.03 -11.00
N ASP A 138 -27.72 27.79 -9.94
CA ASP A 138 -27.97 28.77 -8.87
C ASP A 138 -26.67 29.26 -8.22
N LEU A 139 -25.63 28.42 -8.21
CA LEU A 139 -24.33 28.73 -7.61
C LEU A 139 -23.41 29.60 -8.51
N MET A 140 -23.65 29.58 -9.83
CA MET A 140 -22.72 30.14 -10.83
C MET A 140 -23.29 31.34 -11.61
N GLY A 141 -24.59 31.61 -11.47
CA GLY A 141 -25.24 32.82 -11.98
C GLY A 141 -25.67 32.72 -13.45
N THR A 142 -25.75 33.88 -14.12
CA THR A 142 -26.25 33.97 -15.51
C THR A 142 -25.25 33.40 -16.51
N TRP A 143 -25.76 32.60 -17.46
CA TRP A 143 -24.97 31.90 -18.46
C TRP A 143 -24.96 32.58 -19.82
N GLU A 144 -23.79 32.64 -20.43
CA GLU A 144 -23.59 32.84 -21.86
C GLU A 144 -23.25 31.50 -22.50
N VAL A 145 -24.07 31.06 -23.46
CA VAL A 145 -23.88 29.79 -24.19
C VAL A 145 -23.42 30.11 -25.61
N ASN A 146 -22.41 29.40 -26.09
CA ASN A 146 -21.90 29.58 -27.44
C ASN A 146 -21.64 28.21 -28.10
N ASP A 147 -22.21 27.98 -29.28
CA ASP A 147 -22.08 26.71 -30.01
C ASP A 147 -20.96 26.74 -31.05
N ASP A 148 -20.53 27.93 -31.49
CA ASP A 148 -19.53 28.14 -32.56
C ASP A 148 -18.16 28.57 -32.02
N SER A 149 -17.96 28.47 -30.71
CA SER A 149 -16.74 28.86 -30.00
C SER A 149 -16.16 27.70 -29.19
N PRO A 150 -14.83 27.60 -29.05
CA PRO A 150 -14.23 26.71 -28.07
C PRO A 150 -14.65 27.04 -26.63
N ILE A 151 -15.00 28.30 -26.32
CA ILE A 151 -15.60 28.71 -25.04
C ILE A 151 -17.11 28.47 -25.16
N VAL A 152 -17.57 27.31 -24.68
CA VAL A 152 -18.95 26.86 -24.93
C VAL A 152 -19.97 27.29 -23.88
N LEU A 153 -19.48 27.64 -22.70
CA LEU A 153 -20.27 28.10 -21.56
C LEU A 153 -19.45 29.10 -20.74
N ARG A 154 -20.05 30.22 -20.36
CA ARG A 154 -19.41 31.26 -19.57
C ARG A 154 -20.39 31.86 -18.55
N SER A 155 -19.87 32.16 -17.36
CA SER A 155 -20.48 32.98 -16.32
C SER A 155 -19.36 33.80 -15.64
N LEU A 156 -19.69 34.59 -14.62
CA LEU A 156 -18.68 35.30 -13.84
C LEU A 156 -17.74 34.35 -13.06
N LYS A 157 -18.29 33.25 -12.53
CA LYS A 157 -17.56 32.33 -11.64
C LYS A 157 -17.11 31.03 -12.30
N TYR A 158 -17.65 30.69 -13.46
CA TYR A 158 -17.37 29.41 -14.11
C TYR A 158 -17.44 29.47 -15.64
N CYS A 159 -16.45 28.86 -16.28
CA CYS A 159 -16.32 28.75 -17.74
C CYS A 159 -16.05 27.30 -18.14
N GLN A 160 -16.48 26.92 -19.35
CA GLN A 160 -16.15 25.64 -19.98
C GLN A 160 -15.53 25.87 -21.36
N VAL A 161 -14.39 25.23 -21.59
CA VAL A 161 -13.68 25.25 -22.87
C VAL A 161 -13.60 23.84 -23.46
N ALA A 162 -14.24 23.66 -24.62
CA ALA A 162 -14.21 22.45 -25.43
C ALA A 162 -12.94 22.43 -26.28
N CYS A 163 -11.87 21.81 -25.78
CA CYS A 163 -10.56 21.83 -26.44
C CYS A 163 -9.76 20.56 -26.13
N ASN A 164 -9.14 19.98 -27.17
CA ASN A 164 -8.09 19.00 -26.97
C ASN A 164 -6.86 19.71 -26.36
N LEU A 165 -6.37 19.22 -25.21
CA LEU A 165 -5.26 19.85 -24.49
C LEU A 165 -3.96 20.01 -25.30
N GLN A 166 -3.79 19.26 -26.40
CA GLN A 166 -2.65 19.43 -27.31
C GLN A 166 -2.76 20.67 -28.22
N GLN A 167 -3.93 21.31 -28.30
CA GLN A 167 -4.16 22.51 -29.10
C GLN A 167 -3.85 23.78 -28.30
N LEU A 168 -2.58 23.92 -27.90
CA LEU A 168 -2.11 24.98 -27.00
C LEU A 168 -2.42 26.40 -27.48
N SER A 169 -2.38 26.65 -28.80
CA SER A 169 -2.74 27.96 -29.36
C SER A 169 -4.22 28.31 -29.24
N VAL A 170 -5.10 27.30 -29.21
CA VAL A 170 -6.53 27.49 -28.95
C VAL A 170 -6.75 27.77 -27.47
N LEU A 171 -6.08 27.03 -26.58
CA LEU A 171 -6.13 27.27 -25.13
C LEU A 171 -5.67 28.69 -24.79
N GLN A 172 -4.51 29.11 -25.32
CA GLN A 172 -3.99 30.45 -25.10
C GLN A 172 -5.00 31.52 -25.51
N ARG A 173 -5.56 31.41 -26.73
CA ARG A 173 -6.57 32.36 -27.22
C ARG A 173 -7.81 32.40 -26.33
N CYS A 174 -8.24 31.26 -25.79
CA CYS A 174 -9.37 31.22 -24.86
C CYS A 174 -9.04 31.95 -23.56
N LEU A 175 -7.83 31.75 -23.00
CA LEU A 175 -7.39 32.49 -21.81
C LEU A 175 -7.32 34.00 -22.09
N ASP A 176 -6.71 34.42 -23.20
CA ASP A 176 -6.60 35.83 -23.60
C ASP A 176 -7.99 36.47 -23.81
N THR A 177 -8.98 35.69 -24.23
CA THR A 177 -10.36 36.16 -24.43
C THR A 177 -11.12 36.27 -23.11
N LEU A 178 -10.84 35.37 -22.16
CA LEU A 178 -11.58 35.27 -20.90
C LEU A 178 -11.01 36.18 -19.81
N PHE A 179 -9.71 36.45 -19.81
CA PHE A 179 -9.00 37.03 -18.67
C PHE A 179 -8.00 38.13 -19.04
N ASP A 180 -7.82 39.08 -18.12
CA ASP A 180 -6.75 40.07 -18.18
C ASP A 180 -5.44 39.42 -17.69
N MET A 181 -4.68 38.85 -18.62
CA MET A 181 -3.52 37.99 -18.33
C MET A 181 -2.49 38.63 -17.38
N PRO A 182 -2.06 39.91 -17.53
CA PRO A 182 -1.11 40.53 -16.60
C PRO A 182 -1.62 40.70 -15.17
N ASN A 183 -2.94 40.75 -14.96
CA ASN A 183 -3.57 40.97 -13.66
C ASN A 183 -4.28 39.71 -13.12
N THR A 184 -3.91 38.53 -13.64
CA THR A 184 -4.51 37.25 -13.25
C THR A 184 -3.43 36.27 -12.79
N GLU A 185 -3.74 35.50 -11.76
CA GLU A 185 -2.95 34.36 -11.29
C GLU A 185 -3.71 33.06 -11.54
N PHE A 186 -2.99 32.03 -11.98
CA PHE A 186 -3.59 30.78 -12.42
C PHE A 186 -3.15 29.61 -11.53
N LEU A 187 -4.08 28.75 -11.15
CA LEU A 187 -3.77 27.40 -10.69
C LEU A 187 -4.25 26.41 -11.75
N PHE A 188 -3.31 25.73 -12.40
CA PHE A 188 -3.61 24.61 -13.27
C PHE A 188 -3.72 23.33 -12.45
N VAL A 189 -4.81 22.60 -12.58
CA VAL A 189 -5.01 21.29 -11.94
C VAL A 189 -5.09 20.24 -13.04
N ALA A 190 -4.20 19.25 -13.00
CA ALA A 190 -4.23 18.08 -13.87
C ALA A 190 -4.29 16.81 -13.02
N GLU A 191 -5.50 16.31 -12.79
CA GLU A 191 -5.74 15.17 -11.89
C GLU A 191 -5.98 13.88 -12.69
N VAL A 192 -4.92 13.12 -12.92
CA VAL A 192 -4.92 11.86 -13.70
C VAL A 192 -5.53 12.09 -15.10
N SER A 193 -5.09 13.16 -15.77
CA SER A 193 -5.58 13.55 -17.10
C SER A 193 -4.47 13.48 -18.16
N ILE A 194 -3.38 14.23 -17.96
CA ILE A 194 -2.28 14.31 -18.95
C ILE A 194 -1.43 13.04 -19.04
N THR A 195 -1.56 12.11 -18.09
CA THR A 195 -0.88 10.80 -18.09
C THR A 195 -1.22 9.93 -19.32
N TYR A 196 -2.42 10.13 -19.90
CA TYR A 196 -2.88 9.44 -21.10
C TYR A 196 -2.36 10.05 -22.42
N MET A 197 -1.81 11.27 -22.35
CA MET A 197 -1.21 11.94 -23.50
C MET A 197 0.18 11.38 -23.75
N ASP A 198 0.63 11.36 -25.01
CA ASP A 198 2.03 11.04 -25.26
C ASP A 198 2.94 12.05 -24.55
N THR A 199 4.16 11.63 -24.22
CA THR A 199 5.07 12.42 -23.39
C THR A 199 5.35 13.80 -23.98
N LYS A 200 5.38 13.94 -25.31
CA LYS A 200 5.58 15.23 -25.97
C LYS A 200 4.36 16.13 -25.76
N GLY A 201 3.15 15.61 -25.98
CA GLY A 201 1.92 16.34 -25.71
C GLY A 201 1.80 16.78 -24.25
N ALA A 202 2.03 15.87 -23.29
CA ALA A 202 1.96 16.18 -21.86
C ALA A 202 3.01 17.22 -21.44
N ASN A 203 4.24 17.12 -21.94
CA ASN A 203 5.27 18.12 -21.69
C ASN A 203 4.92 19.48 -22.31
N GLY A 204 4.32 19.50 -23.50
CA GLY A 204 3.87 20.73 -24.14
C GLY A 204 2.83 21.48 -23.31
N VAL A 205 1.90 20.78 -22.65
CA VAL A 205 0.92 21.40 -21.73
C VAL A 205 1.62 22.01 -20.51
N ILE A 206 2.55 21.28 -19.89
CA ILE A 206 3.30 21.76 -18.71
C ILE A 206 4.16 22.99 -19.06
N GLU A 207 4.86 22.93 -20.19
CA GLU A 207 5.71 24.02 -20.69
C GLU A 207 4.88 25.25 -21.06
N TRP A 208 3.78 25.08 -21.78
CA TRP A 208 2.87 26.18 -22.12
C TRP A 208 2.30 26.85 -20.86
N ALA A 209 1.84 26.07 -19.89
CA ALA A 209 1.28 26.62 -18.65
C ALA A 209 2.31 27.48 -17.89
N ALA A 210 3.61 27.18 -18.00
CA ALA A 210 4.67 28.01 -17.43
C ALA A 210 4.80 29.39 -18.11
N THR A 211 4.38 29.51 -19.37
CA THR A 211 4.45 30.76 -20.15
C THR A 211 3.28 31.72 -19.90
N VAL A 212 2.22 31.24 -19.24
CA VAL A 212 0.99 32.01 -18.98
C VAL A 212 1.23 33.17 -18.00
N GLY A 213 2.27 33.10 -17.17
CA GLY A 213 2.64 34.16 -16.22
C GLY A 213 2.70 33.65 -14.79
N ASN A 214 2.07 34.36 -13.85
CA ASN A 214 2.02 33.97 -12.44
C ASN A 214 1.11 32.76 -12.27
N ALA A 215 1.71 31.58 -12.16
CA ALA A 215 0.99 30.32 -12.19
C ALA A 215 1.51 29.32 -11.16
N GLU A 216 0.60 28.47 -10.72
CA GLU A 216 0.85 27.23 -10.00
C GLU A 216 0.32 26.05 -10.83
N PHE A 217 0.99 24.89 -10.76
CA PHE A 217 0.57 23.68 -11.47
C PHE A 217 0.52 22.51 -10.51
N CYS A 218 -0.69 22.04 -10.22
CA CYS A 218 -0.98 20.86 -9.41
C CYS A 218 -1.17 19.65 -10.33
N LEU A 219 -0.20 18.76 -10.39
CA LEU A 219 -0.30 17.48 -11.10
C LEU A 219 -0.41 16.33 -10.11
N LEU A 220 -1.43 15.49 -10.26
CA LEU A 220 -1.57 14.23 -9.55
C LEU A 220 -1.68 13.09 -10.56
N GLU A 221 -0.69 12.22 -10.64
CA GLU A 221 -0.68 11.07 -11.57
C GLU A 221 0.17 9.90 -11.03
N GLN A 222 0.26 8.83 -11.81
CA GLN A 222 0.99 7.60 -11.44
C GLN A 222 2.51 7.71 -11.62
N ILE A 223 3.23 6.92 -10.85
CA ILE A 223 4.69 6.68 -10.94
C ILE A 223 4.99 5.19 -10.78
N LEU A 224 6.22 4.78 -11.13
CA LEU A 224 6.74 3.42 -11.05
C LEU A 224 8.02 3.44 -10.21
N PRO A 225 7.93 3.70 -8.89
CA PRO A 225 9.10 3.98 -8.05
C PRO A 225 10.13 2.85 -8.06
N ASP A 226 9.68 1.61 -8.29
CA ASP A 226 10.48 0.39 -8.29
C ASP A 226 10.39 -0.35 -9.64
N GLY A 227 10.20 0.42 -10.72
CA GLY A 227 10.14 -0.08 -12.09
C GLY A 227 8.79 -0.71 -12.49
N PRO A 228 8.63 -1.02 -13.79
CA PRO A 228 7.38 -1.57 -14.34
C PRO A 228 7.14 -3.03 -13.97
N ASP A 229 8.19 -3.76 -13.56
CA ASP A 229 8.11 -5.19 -13.22
C ASP A 229 7.71 -5.43 -11.76
N HIS A 230 7.70 -4.38 -10.92
CA HIS A 230 7.14 -4.48 -9.58
C HIS A 230 5.67 -4.97 -9.66
N PRO A 231 5.23 -5.97 -8.88
CA PRO A 231 3.92 -6.61 -9.05
C PRO A 231 2.72 -5.67 -9.10
N PHE A 232 2.72 -4.61 -8.27
CA PHE A 232 1.67 -3.59 -8.31
C PHE A 232 1.72 -2.77 -9.61
N ALA A 233 2.91 -2.30 -10.00
CA ALA A 233 3.14 -1.52 -11.20
C ALA A 233 2.75 -2.31 -12.46
N HIS A 234 3.20 -3.55 -12.56
CA HIS A 234 2.88 -4.45 -13.66
C HIS A 234 1.36 -4.62 -13.82
N THR A 235 0.66 -4.86 -12.70
CA THR A 235 -0.80 -5.05 -12.68
C THR A 235 -1.54 -3.76 -13.05
N MET A 236 -1.09 -2.61 -12.52
CA MET A 236 -1.64 -1.30 -12.86
C MET A 236 -1.48 -0.99 -14.36
N LEU A 237 -0.29 -1.19 -14.93
CA LEU A 237 -0.03 -0.99 -16.35
C LEU A 237 -0.89 -1.93 -17.20
N GLY A 238 -0.97 -3.21 -16.83
CA GLY A 238 -1.83 -4.20 -17.51
C GLY A 238 -3.30 -3.80 -17.52
N HIS A 239 -3.82 -3.26 -16.41
CA HIS A 239 -5.18 -2.74 -16.31
C HIS A 239 -5.45 -1.60 -17.30
N PHE A 240 -4.60 -0.57 -17.30
CA PHE A 240 -4.74 0.58 -18.20
C PHE A 240 -4.55 0.21 -19.68
N ASN A 241 -3.64 -0.72 -19.98
CA ASN A 241 -3.46 -1.27 -21.32
C ASN A 241 -4.72 -2.02 -21.80
N LYS A 242 -5.33 -2.84 -20.94
CA LYS A 242 -6.58 -3.57 -21.26
C LYS A 242 -7.76 -2.63 -21.52
N MET A 243 -7.78 -1.47 -20.87
CA MET A 243 -8.77 -0.41 -21.13
C MET A 243 -8.46 0.45 -22.36
N ASN A 244 -7.34 0.19 -23.07
CA ASN A 244 -6.82 1.02 -24.16
C ASN A 244 -6.58 2.49 -23.76
N ALA A 245 -6.24 2.72 -22.49
CA ALA A 245 -5.88 4.03 -21.95
C ALA A 245 -4.50 3.94 -21.26
N PRO A 246 -3.43 3.60 -22.00
CA PRO A 246 -2.11 3.36 -21.43
C PRO A 246 -1.56 4.61 -20.74
N LEU A 247 -0.87 4.39 -19.62
CA LEU A 247 -0.10 5.43 -18.93
C LEU A 247 1.20 5.66 -19.72
N LYS A 248 1.36 6.80 -20.38
CA LYS A 248 2.43 6.96 -21.38
C LYS A 248 3.70 7.58 -20.81
N SER A 249 3.57 8.54 -19.90
CA SER A 249 4.72 9.29 -19.35
C SER A 249 5.48 8.55 -18.25
N VAL A 250 4.87 7.53 -17.64
CA VAL A 250 5.41 6.81 -16.47
C VAL A 250 6.72 6.08 -16.73
N HIS A 251 7.01 5.67 -17.97
CA HIS A 251 8.30 5.06 -18.33
C HIS A 251 9.43 6.09 -18.47
N ARG A 252 9.10 7.35 -18.82
CA ARG A 252 10.07 8.43 -18.95
C ARG A 252 10.32 9.14 -17.62
N TYR A 253 9.27 9.25 -16.80
CA TYR A 253 9.30 9.91 -15.49
C TYR A 253 8.77 8.97 -14.39
N PRO A 254 9.51 7.90 -14.06
CA PRO A 254 9.03 6.83 -13.17
C PRO A 254 9.05 7.20 -11.68
N THR A 255 9.72 8.28 -11.27
CA THR A 255 9.88 8.65 -9.85
C THR A 255 9.49 10.10 -9.60
N VAL A 256 9.20 10.47 -8.35
CA VAL A 256 8.93 11.86 -7.97
C VAL A 256 10.11 12.77 -8.36
N ALA A 257 11.34 12.35 -8.07
CA ALA A 257 12.54 13.09 -8.47
C ALA A 257 12.66 13.30 -10.00
N SER A 258 12.21 12.35 -10.81
CA SER A 258 12.19 12.52 -12.27
C SER A 258 11.10 13.50 -12.73
N GLN A 259 9.97 13.58 -12.02
CA GLN A 259 8.90 14.55 -12.27
C GLN A 259 9.31 15.95 -11.84
N GLU A 260 10.03 16.12 -10.73
CA GLU A 260 10.60 17.43 -10.36
C GLU A 260 11.57 17.96 -11.42
N LYS A 261 12.49 17.11 -11.88
CA LYS A 261 13.40 17.45 -12.99
C LYS A 261 12.64 17.80 -14.26
N ARG A 262 11.53 17.10 -14.55
CA ARG A 262 10.64 17.40 -15.68
C ARG A 262 10.09 18.81 -15.55
N PHE A 263 9.45 19.17 -14.43
CA PHE A 263 8.90 20.51 -14.22
C PHE A 263 9.97 21.60 -14.29
N GLN A 264 11.12 21.40 -13.63
CA GLN A 264 12.26 22.34 -13.71
C GLN A 264 12.71 22.58 -15.15
N SER A 265 12.83 21.51 -15.95
CA SER A 265 13.24 21.62 -17.35
C SER A 265 12.20 22.29 -18.25
N LEU A 266 10.94 22.35 -17.82
CA LEU A 266 9.81 22.90 -18.57
C LEU A 266 9.36 24.28 -18.03
N GLY A 267 10.26 25.02 -17.38
CA GLY A 267 10.02 26.41 -17.00
C GLY A 267 9.46 26.62 -15.59
N TRP A 268 9.43 25.59 -14.74
CA TRP A 268 8.94 25.69 -13.36
C TRP A 268 10.09 25.68 -12.34
N PRO A 269 10.57 26.86 -11.89
CA PRO A 269 11.77 26.97 -11.06
C PRO A 269 11.61 26.50 -9.60
N SER A 270 10.39 26.23 -9.15
CA SER A 270 10.10 25.82 -7.78
C SER A 270 8.98 24.78 -7.77
N ALA A 271 9.09 23.77 -6.91
CA ALA A 271 8.07 22.75 -6.77
C ALA A 271 8.06 22.18 -5.35
N GLU A 272 6.87 21.80 -4.90
CA GLU A 272 6.65 20.92 -3.76
C GLU A 272 6.10 19.59 -4.26
N SER A 273 6.51 18.46 -3.67
CA SER A 273 6.15 17.14 -4.18
C SER A 273 5.97 16.12 -3.07
N TRP A 274 5.02 15.21 -3.23
CA TRP A 274 4.75 14.11 -2.30
C TRP A 274 4.36 12.86 -3.09
N THR A 275 4.72 11.67 -2.64
CA THR A 275 3.87 10.50 -2.92
C THR A 275 2.53 10.67 -2.17
N LEU A 276 1.47 9.98 -2.59
CA LEU A 276 0.25 9.98 -1.77
C LEU A 276 0.49 9.31 -0.41
N TRP A 277 1.49 8.45 -0.27
CA TRP A 277 1.82 7.82 1.01
C TRP A 277 2.53 8.79 1.97
N GLU A 278 3.35 9.71 1.46
CA GLU A 278 3.84 10.87 2.20
C GLU A 278 2.69 11.79 2.58
N ALA A 279 1.81 12.13 1.63
CA ALA A 279 0.66 13.00 1.86
C ALA A 279 -0.29 12.47 2.95
N TRP A 280 -0.49 11.16 3.04
CA TRP A 280 -1.26 10.53 4.12
C TRP A 280 -0.71 10.83 5.51
N SER A 281 0.61 10.91 5.64
CA SER A 281 1.31 11.12 6.92
C SER A 281 1.58 12.61 7.22
N ASP A 282 1.32 13.50 6.26
CA ASP A 282 1.57 14.93 6.37
C ASP A 282 0.34 15.67 6.90
N ASN A 283 0.51 16.44 7.97
CA ASN A 283 -0.54 17.21 8.61
C ASN A 283 -1.10 18.34 7.73
N LEU A 284 -0.44 18.68 6.61
CA LEU A 284 -1.01 19.55 5.59
C LEU A 284 -2.29 18.95 5.00
N PHE A 285 -2.32 17.64 4.76
CA PHE A 285 -3.44 16.97 4.09
C PHE A 285 -4.34 16.21 5.07
N MET A 286 -3.74 15.54 6.05
CA MET A 286 -4.43 14.66 6.97
C MET A 286 -3.88 14.84 8.39
N THR A 287 -4.72 15.27 9.32
CA THR A 287 -4.40 15.26 10.74
C THR A 287 -4.58 13.85 11.33
N ALA A 288 -3.96 13.58 12.48
CA ALA A 288 -4.16 12.31 13.20
C ALA A 288 -5.64 12.07 13.58
N ALA A 289 -6.38 13.15 13.88
CA ALA A 289 -7.80 13.07 14.17
C ALA A 289 -8.61 12.67 12.92
N GLU A 290 -8.34 13.27 11.76
CA GLU A 290 -8.99 12.90 10.51
C GLU A 290 -8.69 11.45 10.11
N ARG A 291 -7.43 10.99 10.22
CA ARG A 291 -7.09 9.59 9.93
C ARG A 291 -7.85 8.61 10.80
N ARG A 292 -7.91 8.84 12.12
CA ARG A 292 -8.69 8.01 13.05
C ARG A 292 -10.19 8.05 12.75
N ALA A 293 -10.73 9.21 12.37
CA ALA A 293 -12.14 9.33 12.04
C ALA A 293 -12.57 8.43 10.86
N LEU A 294 -11.67 8.12 9.92
CA LEU A 294 -11.96 7.24 8.79
C LEU A 294 -12.31 5.80 9.20
N ASP A 295 -11.84 5.34 10.38
CA ASP A 295 -12.18 4.00 10.89
C ASP A 295 -13.68 3.91 11.26
N SER A 296 -14.32 5.02 11.61
CA SER A 296 -15.76 5.09 11.89
C SER A 296 -16.64 5.08 10.62
N VAL A 297 -16.07 5.42 9.47
CA VAL A 297 -16.81 5.49 8.19
C VAL A 297 -17.03 4.10 7.62
N GLU A 298 -15.98 3.29 7.60
CA GLU A 298 -16.05 1.90 7.19
C GLU A 298 -14.90 1.05 7.72
N SER A 299 -15.19 -0.23 7.95
CA SER A 299 -14.21 -1.20 8.43
C SER A 299 -13.10 -1.42 7.41
N PHE A 300 -11.86 -1.27 7.87
CA PHE A 300 -10.66 -1.32 7.02
C PHE A 300 -9.49 -1.95 7.76
N ASP A 301 -8.73 -2.79 7.06
CA ASP A 301 -7.47 -3.33 7.55
C ASP A 301 -6.47 -3.68 6.42
N GLU A 302 -6.62 -3.07 5.25
CA GLU A 302 -5.79 -3.31 4.06
C GLU A 302 -4.68 -2.25 3.94
N LEU A 303 -4.05 -1.87 5.07
CA LEU A 303 -3.13 -0.73 5.13
C LEU A 303 -1.87 -0.93 4.27
N GLU A 304 -1.35 -2.15 4.16
CA GLU A 304 -0.23 -2.45 3.28
C GLU A 304 -0.58 -2.27 1.79
N GLU A 305 -1.78 -2.70 1.38
CA GLU A 305 -2.25 -2.47 0.00
C GLU A 305 -2.51 -0.99 -0.28
N PHE A 306 -2.98 -0.25 0.72
CA PHE A 306 -3.15 1.21 0.64
C PHE A 306 -1.80 1.92 0.49
N ALA A 307 -0.77 1.52 1.24
CA ALA A 307 0.58 2.05 1.13
C ALA A 307 1.19 1.74 -0.26
N LEU A 308 0.98 0.54 -0.82
CA LEU A 308 1.40 0.21 -2.19
C LEU A 308 0.74 1.16 -3.19
N PHE A 309 -0.59 1.31 -3.16
CA PHE A 309 -1.30 2.24 -4.03
C PHE A 309 -0.78 3.66 -3.89
N ALA A 310 -0.69 4.15 -2.65
CA ALA A 310 -0.34 5.53 -2.36
C ALA A 310 1.13 5.84 -2.71
N SER A 311 2.00 4.83 -2.78
CA SER A 311 3.39 4.97 -3.24
C SER A 311 3.54 4.99 -4.77
N HIS A 312 2.54 4.51 -5.52
CA HIS A 312 2.53 4.52 -6.99
C HIS A 312 1.77 5.71 -7.58
N TYR A 313 1.38 6.66 -6.74
CA TYR A 313 0.78 7.93 -7.12
C TYR A 313 1.52 9.06 -6.41
N PHE A 314 1.65 10.19 -7.08
CA PHE A 314 2.27 11.39 -6.52
C PHE A 314 1.42 12.62 -6.79
N VAL A 315 1.69 13.67 -6.03
CA VAL A 315 1.24 15.03 -6.31
C VAL A 315 2.45 15.96 -6.33
N ILE A 316 2.49 16.88 -7.29
CA ILE A 316 3.45 17.97 -7.35
C ILE A 316 2.71 19.29 -7.51
N LEU A 317 3.09 20.30 -6.74
CA LEU A 317 2.68 21.68 -6.95
C LEU A 317 3.89 22.50 -7.37
N ALA A 318 3.98 22.79 -8.66
CA ALA A 318 5.02 23.62 -9.23
C ALA A 318 4.59 25.09 -9.30
N THR A 319 5.51 26.04 -9.17
CA THR A 319 5.19 27.48 -9.18
C THR A 319 6.15 28.27 -10.07
N THR A 320 5.61 29.24 -10.82
CA THR A 320 6.37 30.23 -11.59
C THR A 320 5.70 31.61 -11.49
N PRO A 321 6.43 32.73 -11.35
CA PRO A 321 7.89 32.84 -11.23
C PRO A 321 8.41 32.20 -9.93
N LYS A 322 9.74 32.15 -9.78
CA LYS A 322 10.40 31.50 -8.64
C LYS A 322 9.86 32.00 -7.30
N SER A 323 9.47 31.07 -6.45
CA SER A 323 9.06 31.34 -5.07
C SER A 323 10.28 31.25 -4.14
N GLU A 324 10.36 32.10 -3.13
CA GLU A 324 11.41 32.02 -2.10
C GLU A 324 11.12 30.96 -1.04
N VAL A 325 9.86 30.51 -0.91
CA VAL A 325 9.46 29.51 0.08
C VAL A 325 9.87 28.12 -0.41
N ARG A 326 10.76 27.45 0.34
CA ARG A 326 10.98 26.01 0.18
C ARG A 326 9.84 25.27 0.86
N GLY A 327 8.97 24.64 0.07
CA GLY A 327 8.00 23.70 0.61
C GLY A 327 8.53 22.27 0.63
N HIS A 328 7.63 21.30 0.83
CA HIS A 328 8.03 19.89 0.99
C HIS A 328 8.55 19.30 -0.32
N VAL A 329 9.62 18.51 -0.24
CA VAL A 329 10.20 17.77 -1.37
C VAL A 329 10.19 16.31 -0.97
N SER A 330 9.57 15.49 -1.81
CA SER A 330 9.47 14.04 -1.60
C SER A 330 10.84 13.45 -1.40
N LYS A 331 10.97 12.56 -0.41
CA LYS A 331 12.27 11.97 -0.08
C LYS A 331 12.60 10.85 -1.05
N VAL A 332 13.81 10.87 -1.56
CA VAL A 332 14.42 9.67 -2.15
C VAL A 332 14.99 8.86 -0.99
N HIS A 333 14.63 7.58 -0.87
CA HIS A 333 15.41 6.70 -0.02
C HIS A 333 16.77 6.52 -0.66
N GLU A 334 17.80 7.10 -0.04
CA GLU A 334 19.19 6.85 -0.45
C GLU A 334 19.46 5.35 -0.30
N GLU A 335 19.97 4.73 -1.35
CA GLU A 335 20.46 3.36 -1.27
C GLU A 335 21.76 3.41 -0.46
N ASP A 336 21.68 2.97 0.79
CA ASP A 336 22.88 2.77 1.60
C ASP A 336 23.73 1.65 0.99
N ASP A 337 25.05 1.77 1.16
CA ASP A 337 26.03 0.77 0.73
C ASP A 337 25.99 -0.44 1.68
N ILE A 338 24.86 -1.16 1.66
CA ILE A 338 24.66 -2.38 2.44
C ILE A 338 25.36 -3.53 1.70
N PRO A 339 26.25 -4.28 2.38
CA PRO A 339 26.90 -5.45 1.78
C PRO A 339 25.88 -6.43 1.20
N SER A 340 25.95 -6.64 -0.12
CA SER A 340 25.11 -7.61 -0.82
C SER A 340 25.65 -9.03 -0.65
N PHE A 341 24.80 -9.93 -0.16
CA PHE A 341 25.06 -11.36 -0.13
C PHE A 341 24.18 -12.06 -1.16
N GLN A 342 24.82 -12.58 -2.20
CA GLN A 342 24.15 -13.31 -3.27
C GLN A 342 23.71 -14.69 -2.76
N CYS A 343 22.42 -14.94 -2.74
CA CYS A 343 21.82 -16.16 -2.20
C CYS A 343 21.16 -16.96 -3.33
N PRO A 344 21.63 -18.19 -3.62
CA PRO A 344 20.94 -19.05 -4.57
C PRO A 344 19.49 -19.28 -4.17
N MET A 345 18.58 -18.88 -5.04
CA MET A 345 17.14 -18.99 -4.87
C MET A 345 16.56 -19.90 -5.96
N THR A 346 15.55 -20.69 -5.60
CA THR A 346 14.83 -21.53 -6.55
C THR A 346 13.34 -21.22 -6.47
N MET A 347 12.75 -20.86 -7.62
CA MET A 347 11.31 -20.75 -7.76
C MET A 347 10.74 -22.04 -8.36
N SER A 348 9.70 -22.56 -7.74
CA SER A 348 8.83 -23.60 -8.33
C SER A 348 7.53 -22.95 -8.77
N ALA A 349 7.33 -22.85 -10.08
CA ALA A 349 6.11 -22.27 -10.65
C ALA A 349 4.88 -23.10 -10.28
N TYR A 350 3.74 -22.44 -10.08
CA TYR A 350 2.46 -23.12 -9.94
C TYR A 350 1.90 -23.56 -11.28
N GLU A 351 1.27 -24.73 -11.30
CA GLU A 351 0.46 -25.16 -12.43
C GLU A 351 -0.93 -24.51 -12.30
N SER A 352 -1.31 -23.65 -13.24
CA SER A 352 -2.62 -22.95 -13.24
C SER A 352 -2.85 -22.00 -12.04
N ALA A 353 -4.09 -21.87 -11.55
CA ALA A 353 -4.45 -20.98 -10.44
C ALA A 353 -4.28 -21.62 -9.04
N GLN A 354 -3.38 -22.59 -8.93
CA GLN A 354 -3.08 -23.31 -7.70
C GLN A 354 -2.18 -22.48 -6.77
N GLY A 355 -2.22 -22.75 -5.46
CA GLY A 355 -1.37 -22.06 -4.47
C GLY A 355 -1.65 -20.55 -4.31
N HIS A 356 -2.72 -20.04 -4.90
CA HIS A 356 -3.17 -18.65 -4.77
C HIS A 356 -3.79 -18.43 -3.40
N ARG A 357 -2.94 -18.12 -2.42
CA ARG A 357 -3.33 -17.88 -1.03
C ARG A 357 -2.52 -16.74 -0.44
N ARG A 358 -3.18 -15.79 0.21
CA ARG A 358 -2.55 -14.67 0.93
C ARG A 358 -3.13 -14.48 2.32
N LEU A 359 -2.36 -13.91 3.24
CA LEU A 359 -2.76 -13.67 4.63
C LEU A 359 -3.17 -14.98 5.38
N GLY A 360 -2.73 -16.12 4.86
CA GLY A 360 -2.68 -17.39 5.58
C GLY A 360 -1.38 -17.49 6.36
N ALA A 361 -1.18 -18.61 7.03
CA ALA A 361 0.05 -18.89 7.74
C ALA A 361 0.52 -20.30 7.40
N ALA A 362 1.82 -20.44 7.21
CA ALA A 362 2.45 -21.70 6.85
C ALA A 362 3.29 -22.25 8.00
N MET A 363 3.35 -23.57 8.08
CA MET A 363 4.14 -24.31 9.06
C MET A 363 4.78 -25.54 8.41
N LEU A 364 5.92 -25.95 8.95
CA LEU A 364 6.49 -27.25 8.66
C LEU A 364 5.65 -28.33 9.35
N VAL A 365 5.33 -29.42 8.67
CA VAL A 365 4.63 -30.60 9.20
C VAL A 365 5.53 -31.82 8.99
N GLY A 366 6.04 -32.37 10.08
CA GLY A 366 7.04 -33.46 10.08
C GLY A 366 8.49 -33.00 9.85
N GLU A 367 9.44 -33.90 10.09
CA GLU A 367 10.87 -33.64 9.89
C GLU A 367 11.24 -33.69 8.38
N PRO A 368 12.02 -32.74 7.84
CA PRO A 368 12.33 -32.66 6.40
C PRO A 368 12.93 -33.95 5.82
N ASN A 369 13.85 -34.56 6.58
CA ASN A 369 14.56 -35.78 6.20
C ASN A 369 13.73 -37.06 6.38
N SER A 370 12.52 -36.95 6.96
CA SER A 370 11.59 -38.06 7.22
C SER A 370 10.28 -37.92 6.43
N GLY A 371 10.28 -37.12 5.36
CA GLY A 371 9.08 -36.85 4.57
C GLY A 371 8.26 -35.65 5.08
N GLY A 372 8.91 -34.62 5.64
CA GLY A 372 8.23 -33.38 6.02
C GLY A 372 7.66 -32.63 4.82
N PHE A 373 6.54 -31.95 5.03
CA PHE A 373 5.90 -31.04 4.07
C PHE A 373 5.60 -29.69 4.72
N ILE A 374 5.35 -28.67 3.92
CA ILE A 374 4.87 -27.38 4.41
C ILE A 374 3.36 -27.34 4.19
N SER A 375 2.60 -27.03 5.24
CA SER A 375 1.17 -26.70 5.14
C SER A 375 1.01 -25.19 5.20
N HIS A 376 0.25 -24.61 4.26
CA HIS A 376 -0.16 -23.21 4.27
C HIS A 376 -1.67 -23.14 4.45
N SER A 377 -2.11 -22.85 5.68
CA SER A 377 -3.51 -22.98 6.08
C SER A 377 -4.27 -21.64 6.05
N PHE A 378 -5.57 -21.72 5.75
CA PHE A 378 -6.53 -20.59 5.78
C PHE A 378 -6.10 -19.38 4.91
N GLY A 379 -6.37 -18.15 5.33
CA GLY A 379 -6.08 -17.00 4.48
C GLY A 379 -7.17 -16.75 3.44
N GLN A 380 -6.82 -15.97 2.43
CA GLN A 380 -7.69 -15.50 1.36
C GLN A 380 -7.19 -16.05 0.02
N GLY A 381 -8.09 -16.67 -0.74
CA GLY A 381 -7.86 -17.10 -2.11
C GLY A 381 -8.63 -16.25 -3.13
N PRO A 382 -8.69 -16.70 -4.41
CA PRO A 382 -9.31 -15.94 -5.49
C PRO A 382 -10.81 -15.65 -5.30
N VAL A 383 -11.54 -16.55 -4.63
CA VAL A 383 -13.01 -16.47 -4.49
C VAL A 383 -13.49 -16.07 -3.10
N GLY A 384 -12.58 -15.84 -2.15
CA GLY A 384 -12.97 -15.60 -0.76
C GLY A 384 -11.96 -16.13 0.24
N ARG A 385 -12.38 -16.12 1.51
CA ARG A 385 -11.62 -16.77 2.57
C ARG A 385 -11.62 -18.28 2.37
N MET A 386 -10.49 -18.91 2.61
CA MET A 386 -10.29 -20.34 2.40
C MET A 386 -10.50 -21.11 3.69
N ASN A 387 -11.17 -22.26 3.58
CA ASN A 387 -11.29 -23.27 4.63
C ASN A 387 -10.53 -24.53 4.22
N SER A 388 -9.26 -24.34 3.87
CA SER A 388 -8.38 -25.38 3.34
C SER A 388 -6.93 -25.12 3.68
N GLU A 389 -6.06 -26.09 3.39
CA GLU A 389 -4.61 -25.95 3.41
C GLU A 389 -3.99 -26.32 2.06
N ASP A 390 -2.96 -25.56 1.66
CA ASP A 390 -2.11 -25.92 0.53
C ASP A 390 -0.88 -26.66 1.04
N LEU A 391 -0.59 -27.81 0.45
CA LEU A 391 0.55 -28.64 0.82
C LEU A 391 1.69 -28.50 -0.19
N TYR A 392 2.89 -28.29 0.35
CA TYR A 392 4.11 -28.16 -0.43
C TYR A 392 5.14 -29.22 0.00
N GLN A 393 5.73 -29.89 -0.97
CA GLN A 393 6.76 -30.90 -0.76
C GLN A 393 8.14 -30.25 -0.75
N ILE A 394 9.00 -30.67 0.19
CA ILE A 394 10.34 -30.11 0.39
C ILE A 394 11.41 -30.86 -0.42
N SER A 395 11.33 -32.18 -0.48
CA SER A 395 12.29 -33.07 -1.16
C SER A 395 11.64 -33.85 -2.30
N SER A 396 12.42 -34.51 -3.15
CA SER A 396 11.91 -35.31 -4.28
C SER A 396 11.25 -36.64 -3.87
N GLN A 397 11.39 -37.08 -2.61
CA GLN A 397 10.78 -38.31 -2.11
C GLN A 397 9.28 -38.10 -1.88
N PRO A 398 8.39 -38.89 -2.53
CA PRO A 398 6.95 -38.73 -2.39
C PRO A 398 6.50 -39.08 -0.96
N VAL A 399 5.75 -38.17 -0.36
CA VAL A 399 5.11 -38.36 0.94
C VAL A 399 3.61 -38.29 0.72
N ALA A 400 2.87 -39.30 1.20
CA ALA A 400 1.42 -39.22 1.28
C ALA A 400 1.05 -38.37 2.51
N PRO A 401 0.51 -37.16 2.35
CA PRO A 401 0.18 -36.32 3.49
C PRO A 401 -1.01 -36.92 4.25
N ILE A 402 -0.92 -36.93 5.59
CA ILE A 402 -2.04 -37.26 6.46
C ILE A 402 -2.87 -35.98 6.61
N PRO A 403 -4.15 -35.96 6.19
CA PRO A 403 -4.98 -34.77 6.32
C PRO A 403 -5.12 -34.36 7.78
N SER A 404 -5.02 -33.06 8.03
CA SER A 404 -5.22 -32.50 9.36
C SER A 404 -6.67 -32.72 9.84
N VAL A 405 -6.86 -33.09 11.10
CA VAL A 405 -8.19 -33.27 11.72
C VAL A 405 -8.47 -32.22 12.80
N ASN A 406 -9.77 -32.03 13.14
CA ASN A 406 -10.26 -31.06 14.14
C ASN A 406 -9.92 -29.58 13.84
N MET A 407 -10.07 -29.19 12.58
CA MET A 407 -9.61 -27.89 12.09
C MET A 407 -10.31 -26.68 12.73
N PRO A 408 -9.57 -25.60 13.03
CA PRO A 408 -10.16 -24.31 13.35
C PRO A 408 -11.00 -23.75 12.20
N SER A 409 -11.86 -22.78 12.52
CA SER A 409 -12.62 -22.03 11.51
C SER A 409 -11.72 -21.21 10.57
N ALA A 410 -12.18 -21.05 9.33
CA ALA A 410 -11.53 -20.21 8.32
C ALA A 410 -11.27 -18.78 8.81
N ARG A 411 -10.00 -18.35 8.73
CA ARG A 411 -9.53 -17.05 9.25
C ARG A 411 -8.39 -16.45 8.43
N VAL A 412 -8.13 -15.16 8.62
CA VAL A 412 -6.94 -14.46 8.10
C VAL A 412 -6.22 -13.73 9.24
N CYS A 413 -4.96 -13.36 9.03
CA CYS A 413 -4.18 -12.54 9.97
C CYS A 413 -4.08 -13.14 11.39
N HIS A 414 -4.05 -14.48 11.47
CA HIS A 414 -3.69 -15.25 12.66
C HIS A 414 -2.17 -15.50 12.67
N SER A 415 -1.63 -15.92 13.81
CA SER A 415 -0.23 -16.35 13.91
C SER A 415 -0.14 -17.87 13.96
N LEU A 416 0.92 -18.43 13.35
CA LEU A 416 1.41 -19.79 13.62
C LEU A 416 2.81 -19.69 14.20
N THR A 417 3.01 -20.23 15.40
CA THR A 417 4.30 -20.16 16.11
C THR A 417 4.75 -21.56 16.50
N ASP A 418 5.92 -21.97 16.04
CA ASP A 418 6.51 -23.25 16.40
C ASP A 418 7.05 -23.21 17.83
N LEU A 419 6.46 -24.01 18.73
CA LEU A 419 6.86 -24.14 20.13
C LEU A 419 7.79 -25.35 20.36
N GLY A 420 8.36 -25.92 19.30
CA GLY A 420 9.24 -27.08 19.38
C GLY A 420 8.46 -28.35 19.72
N THR A 421 8.82 -28.98 20.84
CA THR A 421 8.21 -30.25 21.26
C THR A 421 6.74 -30.13 21.64
N ALA A 422 6.26 -28.91 21.96
CA ALA A 422 4.85 -28.65 22.26
C ALA A 422 3.97 -28.54 20.99
N GLY A 423 4.54 -28.52 19.79
CA GLY A 423 3.81 -28.38 18.53
C GLY A 423 3.75 -26.95 18.01
N VAL A 424 2.75 -26.64 17.17
CA VAL A 424 2.58 -25.30 16.56
C VAL A 424 1.34 -24.63 17.14
N LEU A 425 1.51 -23.44 17.70
CA LEU A 425 0.42 -22.63 18.25
C LEU A 425 -0.22 -21.78 17.15
N LEU A 426 -1.53 -21.97 16.93
CA LEU A 426 -2.40 -21.01 16.27
C LEU A 426 -3.03 -20.09 17.31
N ALA A 427 -2.90 -18.77 17.11
CA ALA A 427 -3.55 -17.79 17.97
C ALA A 427 -4.36 -16.76 17.17
N GLY A 428 -5.63 -16.60 17.55
CA GLY A 428 -6.51 -15.55 17.08
C GLY A 428 -6.75 -15.54 15.57
N GLY A 429 -6.69 -14.36 14.97
CA GLY A 429 -7.08 -14.08 13.58
C GLY A 429 -8.45 -13.43 13.49
N ARG A 430 -8.99 -13.31 12.27
CA ARG A 430 -10.30 -12.68 12.09
C ARG A 430 -11.16 -13.29 11.00
N ALA A 431 -12.48 -13.12 11.18
CA ALA A 431 -13.50 -13.37 10.18
C ALA A 431 -13.93 -12.12 9.39
N SER A 432 -13.68 -10.93 9.90
CA SER A 432 -13.85 -9.65 9.21
C SER A 432 -13.04 -8.64 10.02
N PRO A 433 -12.72 -7.44 9.50
CA PRO A 433 -12.02 -6.44 10.30
C PRO A 433 -12.75 -6.10 11.62
N SER A 434 -14.06 -6.35 11.70
CA SER A 434 -14.91 -6.15 12.90
C SER A 434 -15.15 -7.41 13.73
N THR A 435 -14.58 -8.56 13.34
CA THR A 435 -14.86 -9.86 13.97
C THR A 435 -13.54 -10.61 14.17
N ALA A 436 -12.84 -10.26 15.25
CA ALA A 436 -11.63 -10.96 15.70
C ALA A 436 -11.98 -12.29 16.39
N PHE A 437 -11.04 -13.22 16.36
CA PHE A 437 -11.10 -14.50 17.03
C PHE A 437 -10.21 -14.48 18.27
N GLY A 438 -10.70 -15.09 19.36
CA GLY A 438 -9.92 -15.33 20.58
C GLY A 438 -9.48 -16.79 20.73
N ASP A 439 -9.99 -17.70 19.91
CA ASP A 439 -9.67 -19.12 20.06
C ASP A 439 -8.22 -19.43 19.67
N CYS A 440 -7.62 -20.35 20.42
CA CYS A 440 -6.27 -20.84 20.22
C CYS A 440 -6.26 -22.36 20.03
N TRP A 441 -5.33 -22.84 19.21
CA TRP A 441 -5.19 -24.25 18.89
C TRP A 441 -3.73 -24.66 18.88
N LEU A 442 -3.42 -25.87 19.34
CA LEU A 442 -2.12 -26.49 19.22
C LEU A 442 -2.19 -27.58 18.16
N PHE A 443 -1.30 -27.53 17.18
CA PHE A 443 -1.14 -28.59 16.20
C PHE A 443 -0.13 -29.61 16.70
N ASN A 444 -0.62 -30.83 16.92
CA ASN A 444 0.21 -31.98 17.26
C ASN A 444 0.78 -32.62 15.99
N ARG A 445 2.10 -32.49 15.81
CA ARG A 445 2.83 -33.00 14.64
C ARG A 445 2.75 -34.52 14.48
N HIS A 446 2.64 -35.26 15.58
CA HIS A 446 2.61 -36.73 15.58
C HIS A 446 1.22 -37.28 15.20
N LEU A 447 0.17 -36.60 15.65
CA LEU A 447 -1.21 -36.98 15.38
C LEU A 447 -1.77 -36.33 14.11
N SER A 448 -1.05 -35.34 13.55
CA SER A 448 -1.56 -34.47 12.48
C SER A 448 -2.95 -33.91 12.84
N ALA A 449 -3.10 -33.44 14.08
CA ALA A 449 -4.39 -33.04 14.65
C ALA A 449 -4.28 -31.69 15.33
N TRP A 450 -5.34 -30.89 15.19
CA TRP A 450 -5.50 -29.66 15.95
C TRP A 450 -6.25 -29.93 17.25
N GLU A 451 -5.74 -29.39 18.35
CA GLU A 451 -6.34 -29.49 19.67
C GLU A 451 -6.61 -28.08 20.20
N ARG A 452 -7.83 -27.81 20.64
CA ARG A 452 -8.16 -26.50 21.21
C ARG A 452 -7.44 -26.32 22.54
N THR A 453 -6.79 -25.19 22.71
CA THR A 453 -6.10 -24.81 23.96
C THR A 453 -6.78 -23.58 24.59
N LYS A 454 -6.16 -22.98 25.61
CA LYS A 454 -6.68 -21.78 26.28
C LYS A 454 -6.77 -20.62 25.30
N ASP A 455 -7.99 -20.08 25.18
CA ASP A 455 -8.28 -18.91 24.36
C ASP A 455 -7.52 -17.66 24.86
N LEU A 456 -7.24 -16.73 23.95
CA LEU A 456 -6.69 -15.42 24.26
C LEU A 456 -7.61 -14.68 25.24
N PRO A 457 -7.04 -13.91 26.20
CA PRO A 457 -7.83 -13.08 27.11
C PRO A 457 -8.73 -12.05 26.40
N VAL A 458 -8.33 -11.61 25.20
CA VAL A 458 -9.10 -10.76 24.30
C VAL A 458 -8.92 -11.26 22.86
N PRO A 459 -9.98 -11.25 22.01
CA PRO A 459 -9.85 -11.57 20.59
C PRO A 459 -8.87 -10.64 19.86
N LEU A 460 -7.95 -11.20 19.06
CA LEU A 460 -6.90 -10.43 18.38
C LEU A 460 -6.65 -10.94 16.96
N PHE A 461 -6.32 -10.02 16.06
CA PHE A 461 -5.73 -10.31 14.74
C PHE A 461 -4.61 -9.32 14.44
N ARG A 462 -3.72 -9.65 13.49
CA ARG A 462 -2.55 -8.80 13.17
C ARG A 462 -1.64 -8.52 14.39
N HIS A 463 -1.73 -9.33 15.43
CA HIS A 463 -0.77 -9.39 16.52
C HIS A 463 0.50 -10.12 16.06
N SER A 464 1.58 -9.96 16.82
CA SER A 464 2.84 -10.66 16.56
C SER A 464 3.12 -11.64 17.69
N VAL A 465 3.59 -12.85 17.36
CA VAL A 465 3.92 -13.89 18.33
C VAL A 465 5.31 -14.43 18.03
N THR A 466 6.17 -14.47 19.04
CA THR A 466 7.53 -14.99 18.93
C THR A 466 7.76 -16.11 19.93
N ARG A 467 8.48 -17.16 19.53
CA ARG A 467 8.93 -18.23 20.43
C ARG A 467 10.08 -17.69 21.30
N LEU A 468 10.09 -18.06 22.58
CA LEU A 468 11.13 -17.64 23.51
C LEU A 468 12.30 -18.63 23.54
N GLY A 469 13.41 -18.24 22.92
CA GLY A 469 14.64 -19.04 22.89
C GLY A 469 14.41 -20.47 22.37
N SER A 470 15.00 -21.44 23.08
CA SER A 470 14.79 -22.87 22.79
C SER A 470 13.59 -23.49 23.51
N SER A 471 12.87 -22.71 24.32
CA SER A 471 11.76 -23.16 25.17
C SER A 471 10.49 -23.50 24.38
N THR A 472 9.44 -23.95 25.09
CA THR A 472 8.09 -24.16 24.56
C THR A 472 7.18 -22.93 24.76
N LEU A 473 7.73 -21.81 25.26
CA LEU A 473 6.97 -20.60 25.57
C LEU A 473 6.88 -19.67 24.35
N ALA A 474 5.82 -18.87 24.31
CA ALA A 474 5.65 -17.81 23.32
C ALA A 474 5.22 -16.49 23.96
N LEU A 475 5.63 -15.38 23.35
CA LEU A 475 5.25 -14.04 23.76
C LEU A 475 4.48 -13.37 22.63
N LEU A 476 3.27 -12.90 22.95
CA LEU A 476 2.39 -12.15 22.07
C LEU A 476 2.53 -10.65 22.33
N ALA A 477 2.53 -9.86 21.26
CA ALA A 477 2.57 -8.40 21.29
C ALA A 477 1.43 -7.78 20.47
N GLY A 478 0.64 -6.93 21.13
CA GLY A 478 -0.31 -6.02 20.50
C GLY A 478 -1.36 -6.69 19.62
N GLY A 479 -1.66 -6.07 18.48
CA GLY A 479 -2.68 -6.52 17.54
C GLY A 479 -3.97 -5.74 17.63
N ARG A 480 -4.93 -6.09 16.77
CA ARG A 480 -6.22 -5.42 16.62
C ARG A 480 -7.32 -6.22 17.30
N ILE A 481 -8.10 -5.54 18.15
CA ILE A 481 -9.31 -6.10 18.76
C ILE A 481 -10.46 -6.03 17.75
N ASN A 482 -10.52 -4.94 16.98
CA ASN A 482 -11.46 -4.69 15.91
C ASN A 482 -10.83 -3.70 14.89
N HIS A 483 -11.64 -3.11 13.99
CA HIS A 483 -11.15 -2.22 12.95
C HIS A 483 -10.93 -0.76 13.38
N PHE A 484 -11.02 -0.42 14.66
CA PHE A 484 -10.69 0.91 15.18
C PHE A 484 -9.82 0.85 16.44
N GLU A 485 -9.84 -0.26 17.19
CA GLU A 485 -9.13 -0.42 18.45
C GLU A 485 -7.90 -1.34 18.34
N THR A 486 -6.77 -0.85 18.87
CA THR A 486 -5.50 -1.57 18.92
C THR A 486 -5.17 -1.94 20.36
N SER A 487 -4.80 -3.19 20.60
CA SER A 487 -4.40 -3.69 21.91
C SER A 487 -3.03 -3.15 22.32
N ALA A 488 -2.91 -2.72 23.57
CA ALA A 488 -1.64 -2.39 24.22
C ALA A 488 -1.05 -3.57 25.02
N GLU A 489 -1.70 -4.74 24.95
CA GLU A 489 -1.44 -5.86 25.84
C GLU A 489 -0.36 -6.81 25.30
N TYR A 490 0.35 -7.44 26.23
CA TYR A 490 1.35 -8.47 25.96
C TYR A 490 1.05 -9.70 26.83
N PHE A 491 1.12 -10.88 26.22
CA PHE A 491 0.78 -12.13 26.89
C PHE A 491 1.85 -13.19 26.68
N LEU A 492 2.27 -13.82 27.78
CA LEU A 492 3.10 -15.01 27.80
C LEU A 492 2.19 -16.25 27.67
N PHE A 493 2.45 -17.10 26.71
CA PHE A 493 1.81 -18.40 26.57
C PHE A 493 2.71 -19.52 27.09
N ASP A 494 2.18 -20.30 28.03
CA ASP A 494 2.71 -21.59 28.44
C ASP A 494 1.72 -22.68 27.98
N PRO A 495 2.14 -23.71 27.23
CA PRO A 495 1.26 -24.80 26.81
C PRO A 495 0.54 -25.52 27.96
N ALA A 496 1.14 -25.57 29.16
CA ALA A 496 0.56 -26.23 30.34
C ALA A 496 -0.39 -25.31 31.13
N GLU A 497 -0.07 -24.02 31.24
CA GLU A 497 -0.80 -23.08 32.10
C GLU A 497 -1.74 -22.13 31.33
N GLY A 498 -1.49 -21.93 30.04
CA GLY A 498 -2.21 -20.98 29.18
C GLY A 498 -1.58 -19.59 29.13
N TRP A 499 -2.42 -18.59 28.86
CA TRP A 499 -1.99 -17.19 28.70
C TRP A 499 -1.90 -16.48 30.05
N LYS A 500 -0.77 -15.81 30.29
CA LYS A 500 -0.55 -14.88 31.40
C LYS A 500 -0.30 -13.48 30.85
N LYS A 501 -0.98 -12.48 31.41
CA LYS A 501 -0.71 -11.07 31.10
C LYS A 501 0.65 -10.68 31.69
N CYS A 502 1.45 -9.98 30.89
CA CYS A 502 2.74 -9.46 31.36
C CYS A 502 2.55 -8.12 32.09
N HIS A 503 3.28 -7.94 33.18
CA HIS A 503 3.42 -6.64 33.83
C HIS A 503 4.40 -5.77 33.04
N ILE A 504 3.94 -4.63 32.52
CA ILE A 504 4.75 -3.76 31.66
C ILE A 504 5.33 -2.60 32.49
N GLN A 505 6.66 -2.52 32.59
CA GLN A 505 7.33 -1.43 33.32
C GLN A 505 7.38 -0.12 32.52
N SER A 506 7.52 -0.22 31.20
CA SER A 506 7.52 0.90 30.25
C SER A 506 6.86 0.43 28.96
N ALA A 507 5.76 1.04 28.56
CA ALA A 507 4.96 0.57 27.44
C ALA A 507 5.32 1.30 26.14
N PRO A 508 5.60 0.58 25.05
CA PRO A 508 5.51 1.12 23.70
C PRO A 508 4.08 1.58 23.40
N PRO A 509 3.86 2.40 22.34
CA PRO A 509 2.51 2.70 21.89
C PRO A 509 1.76 1.41 21.50
N SER A 510 0.42 1.46 21.48
CA SER A 510 -0.41 0.38 20.95
C SER A 510 -0.11 0.17 19.47
N LEU A 511 0.29 -1.04 19.09
CA LEU A 511 0.73 -1.36 17.73
C LEU A 511 0.11 -2.65 17.22
N TYR A 512 -0.12 -2.70 15.91
CA TYR A 512 -0.44 -3.93 15.20
C TYR A 512 0.45 -4.10 13.97
N SER A 513 0.63 -5.37 13.56
CA SER A 513 1.53 -5.76 12.45
C SER A 513 2.95 -5.22 12.61
N ALA A 514 3.43 -5.13 13.86
CA ALA A 514 4.79 -4.74 14.21
C ALA A 514 5.74 -5.94 14.08
N THR A 515 7.02 -5.66 13.78
CA THR A 515 8.06 -6.68 13.90
C THR A 515 8.34 -6.91 15.38
N PHE A 516 8.19 -8.15 15.84
CA PHE A 516 8.43 -8.52 17.23
C PHE A 516 9.15 -9.87 17.29
N VAL A 517 10.40 -9.89 17.78
CA VAL A 517 11.28 -11.06 17.68
C VAL A 517 12.07 -11.25 18.96
N CYS A 518 12.10 -12.49 19.46
CA CYS A 518 13.05 -12.93 20.48
C CYS A 518 14.42 -13.22 19.82
N VAL A 519 15.47 -12.58 20.32
CA VAL A 519 16.84 -12.71 19.78
C VAL A 519 17.78 -13.46 20.73
N GLY A 520 17.44 -13.55 22.02
CA GLY A 520 18.33 -14.16 23.00
C GLY A 520 17.62 -14.67 24.25
N GLU A 521 18.35 -15.53 24.96
CA GLU A 521 17.98 -16.13 26.24
C GLU A 521 19.08 -15.78 27.25
N VAL A 522 18.68 -15.32 28.44
CA VAL A 522 19.59 -14.89 29.52
C VAL A 522 19.29 -15.74 30.75
N GLY A 523 20.10 -16.77 30.96
CA GLY A 523 19.79 -17.79 31.96
C GLY A 523 18.56 -18.60 31.56
N SER A 524 17.84 -19.18 32.52
CA SER A 524 16.68 -20.06 32.24
C SER A 524 15.32 -19.36 32.33
N GLN A 525 15.28 -18.09 32.75
CA GLN A 525 14.04 -17.39 33.10
C GLN A 525 13.95 -15.98 32.50
N ALA A 526 14.91 -15.55 31.69
CA ALA A 526 14.85 -14.25 31.04
C ALA A 526 15.15 -14.33 29.55
N PHE A 527 14.47 -13.49 28.77
CA PHE A 527 14.56 -13.45 27.31
C PHE A 527 14.71 -12.01 26.84
N THR A 528 15.37 -11.83 25.70
CA THR A 528 15.59 -10.53 25.09
C THR A 528 15.18 -10.52 23.63
N GLY A 529 14.84 -9.34 23.13
CA GLY A 529 14.46 -9.17 21.74
C GLY A 529 14.24 -7.71 21.36
N PHE A 530 13.61 -7.50 20.22
CA PHE A 530 13.25 -6.17 19.77
C PHE A 530 11.82 -6.07 19.21
N LEU A 531 11.33 -4.83 19.19
CA LEU A 531 10.08 -4.40 18.58
C LEU A 531 10.38 -3.21 17.66
N SER A 532 9.88 -3.25 16.43
CA SER A 532 10.04 -2.17 15.46
C SER A 532 8.85 -2.09 14.50
N GLY A 533 8.54 -0.88 14.04
CA GLY A 533 7.48 -0.67 13.06
C GLY A 533 6.08 -0.93 13.63
N GLY A 534 5.20 -1.45 12.78
CA GLY A 534 3.77 -1.57 13.06
C GLY A 534 3.01 -0.26 12.88
N SER A 535 1.70 -0.37 12.83
CA SER A 535 0.81 0.78 12.68
C SER A 535 0.35 1.27 14.05
N LEU A 536 0.41 2.59 14.22
CA LEU A 536 -0.28 3.32 15.28
C LEU A 536 -1.79 3.35 15.01
N GLU A 537 -2.57 3.81 15.99
CA GLU A 537 -4.03 3.97 15.86
C GLU A 537 -4.44 4.94 14.77
N ASP A 538 -3.62 5.95 14.46
CA ASP A 538 -3.88 6.90 13.38
C ASP A 538 -3.39 6.40 12.02
N SER A 539 -3.09 5.10 11.89
CA SER A 539 -2.67 4.45 10.64
C SER A 539 -1.38 5.01 10.03
N ILE A 540 -0.47 5.50 10.88
CA ILE A 540 0.93 5.81 10.53
C ILE A 540 1.85 4.71 11.05
N ILE A 541 2.94 4.44 10.33
CA ILE A 541 3.97 3.49 10.75
C ILE A 541 4.78 4.09 11.89
N ASN A 542 4.82 3.41 13.04
CA ASN A 542 5.68 3.75 14.15
C ASN A 542 7.15 3.69 13.71
N GLN A 543 7.88 4.78 13.91
CA GLN A 543 9.29 4.90 13.53
C GLN A 543 10.24 4.60 14.70
N GLU A 544 9.70 4.39 15.90
CA GLU A 544 10.48 4.11 17.09
C GLU A 544 10.88 2.64 17.16
N PHE A 545 12.11 2.42 17.63
CA PHE A 545 12.70 1.11 17.84
C PHE A 545 12.83 0.83 19.33
N TYR A 546 12.50 -0.39 19.76
CA TYR A 546 12.59 -0.81 21.15
C TYR A 546 13.33 -2.13 21.29
N THR A 547 14.28 -2.20 22.21
CA THR A 547 14.75 -3.49 22.75
C THR A 547 13.88 -3.85 23.95
N TRP A 548 13.58 -5.14 24.13
CA TRP A 548 12.78 -5.61 25.27
C TRP A 548 13.48 -6.73 26.03
N ARG A 549 13.16 -6.82 27.32
CA ARG A 549 13.58 -7.91 28.22
C ARG A 549 12.37 -8.43 28.99
N LEU A 550 12.13 -9.73 28.88
CA LEU A 550 11.12 -10.47 29.64
C LEU A 550 11.80 -11.21 30.79
N ASP A 551 11.25 -11.10 31.99
CA ASP A 551 11.61 -11.87 33.17
C ASP A 551 10.42 -12.73 33.61
N THR A 552 10.65 -14.03 33.79
CA THR A 552 9.64 -15.05 34.15
C THR A 552 9.91 -15.69 35.51
N SER A 553 10.81 -15.11 36.30
CA SER A 553 11.14 -15.61 37.65
C SER A 553 9.99 -15.41 38.66
N GLU A 554 9.19 -14.36 38.46
CA GLU A 554 8.03 -14.04 39.27
C GLU A 554 6.73 -14.67 38.71
N PRO A 555 5.68 -14.88 39.52
CA PRO A 555 4.40 -15.42 39.06
C PRO A 555 3.74 -14.60 37.94
N GLU A 556 3.88 -13.27 38.00
CA GLU A 556 3.49 -12.35 36.95
C GLU A 556 4.73 -11.98 36.13
N PRO A 557 4.81 -12.38 34.85
CA PRO A 557 6.00 -12.13 34.05
C PRO A 557 6.17 -10.64 33.78
N VAL A 558 7.38 -10.13 33.99
CA VAL A 558 7.69 -8.69 33.87
C VAL A 558 8.35 -8.43 32.53
N LEU A 559 7.76 -7.53 31.73
CA LEU A 559 8.28 -7.11 30.44
C LEU A 559 8.70 -5.64 30.49
N SER A 560 9.94 -5.38 30.11
CA SER A 560 10.52 -4.04 30.08
C SER A 560 10.95 -3.68 28.67
N PHE A 561 10.71 -2.43 28.27
CA PHE A 561 11.13 -1.89 26.98
C PHE A 561 12.08 -0.72 27.17
N GLN A 562 13.08 -0.64 26.31
CA GLN A 562 13.97 0.50 26.20
C GLN A 562 13.98 0.98 24.75
N GLN A 563 13.52 2.22 24.55
CA GLN A 563 13.62 2.88 23.25
C GLN A 563 15.10 3.06 22.88
N ARG A 564 15.44 2.74 21.65
CA ARG A 564 16.79 2.88 21.11
C ARG A 564 16.78 3.79 19.90
N THR A 565 17.84 4.56 19.78
CA THR A 565 18.22 5.18 18.50
C THR A 565 19.30 4.29 17.89
N PRO A 566 19.12 3.77 16.66
CA PRO A 566 20.17 3.04 15.96
C PRO A 566 21.47 3.87 15.93
N LYS A 567 22.62 3.28 16.27
CA LYS A 567 23.88 4.02 16.48
C LYS A 567 24.52 4.55 15.20
N ASP A 568 24.27 3.88 14.08
CA ASP A 568 24.69 4.38 12.77
C ASP A 568 23.59 5.30 12.26
N GLY A 569 23.92 6.48 11.75
CA GLY A 569 22.96 7.36 11.07
C GLY A 569 22.23 6.73 9.86
N GLY A 570 22.41 5.42 9.61
CA GLY A 570 21.70 4.59 8.65
C GLY A 570 20.44 3.94 9.22
N LEU A 571 19.32 4.29 8.57
CA LEU A 571 18.06 3.55 8.42
C LEU A 571 17.11 3.32 9.62
N PRO A 572 16.73 4.35 10.41
CA PRO A 572 15.50 4.29 11.19
C PRO A 572 14.27 3.90 10.33
N GLY A 573 14.22 4.36 9.07
CA GLY A 573 13.05 4.19 8.19
C GLY A 573 12.84 2.78 7.63
N ALA A 574 13.92 2.05 7.30
CA ALA A 574 13.80 0.72 6.69
C ALA A 574 13.63 -0.41 7.71
N LEU A 575 13.96 -0.19 8.99
CA LEU A 575 13.68 -1.13 10.08
C LEU A 575 12.24 -1.01 10.58
N ALA A 576 11.67 0.19 10.49
CA ALA A 576 10.30 0.48 10.87
C ALA A 576 9.32 0.05 9.77
N ARG A 577 8.90 -1.23 9.82
CA ARG A 577 8.03 -1.83 8.80
C ARG A 577 6.65 -2.20 9.34
N LEU A 578 5.66 -2.12 8.48
CA LEU A 578 4.33 -2.69 8.70
C LEU A 578 4.19 -3.98 7.90
N GLY A 579 3.77 -5.07 8.54
CA GLY A 579 3.47 -6.33 7.87
C GLY A 579 4.70 -7.08 7.35
N SER A 580 5.87 -6.85 7.96
CA SER A 580 7.10 -7.58 7.69
C SER A 580 7.17 -8.90 8.46
N PHE A 581 8.06 -9.78 8.02
CA PHE A 581 8.39 -11.02 8.71
C PHE A 581 9.78 -10.94 9.27
N ALA A 582 10.01 -11.58 10.42
CA ALA A 582 11.35 -11.67 10.95
C ALA A 582 11.64 -13.02 11.62
N PHE A 583 12.84 -13.53 11.39
CA PHE A 583 13.27 -14.85 11.83
C PHE A 583 14.65 -14.78 12.46
N GLN A 584 14.75 -15.20 13.71
CA GLN A 584 16.04 -15.37 14.38
C GLN A 584 16.74 -16.63 13.86
N SER A 585 18.00 -16.49 13.45
CA SER A 585 18.86 -17.57 13.00
C SER A 585 20.26 -17.36 13.56
N LEU A 586 20.69 -18.23 14.48
CA LEU A 586 21.93 -18.06 15.26
C LEU A 586 22.00 -16.67 15.91
N ASP A 587 23.03 -15.88 15.61
CA ASP A 587 23.27 -14.53 16.14
C ASP A 587 22.69 -13.40 15.25
N CYS A 588 21.97 -13.76 14.19
CA CYS A 588 21.41 -12.83 13.21
C CYS A 588 19.89 -12.95 13.12
N THR A 589 19.23 -11.85 12.74
CA THR A 589 17.80 -11.82 12.43
C THR A 589 17.60 -11.49 10.96
N LEU A 590 16.86 -12.31 10.22
CA LEU A 590 16.39 -11.94 8.89
C LEU A 590 15.14 -11.09 9.02
N LEU A 591 15.06 -9.96 8.34
CA LEU A 591 13.87 -9.11 8.21
C LEU A 591 13.45 -9.05 6.75
N LEU A 592 12.22 -9.46 6.46
CA LEU A 592 11.70 -9.64 5.10
C LEU A 592 10.42 -8.84 4.86
N GLY A 593 10.38 -8.12 3.73
CA GLY A 593 9.17 -7.51 3.18
C GLY A 593 8.56 -6.44 4.08
N GLY A 594 7.25 -6.24 3.96
CA GLY A 594 6.50 -5.18 4.61
C GLY A 594 6.51 -3.86 3.83
N VAL A 595 5.86 -2.84 4.37
CA VAL A 595 5.85 -1.47 3.84
C VAL A 595 6.50 -0.52 4.84
N ILE A 596 7.13 0.55 4.32
CA ILE A 596 7.84 1.57 5.11
C ILE A 596 7.15 2.93 4.99
N LYS A 597 7.61 3.92 5.75
CA LYS A 597 7.00 5.25 5.78
C LYS A 597 7.28 6.03 4.49
N GLY A 598 6.24 6.65 3.93
CA GLY A 598 6.33 7.66 2.88
C GLY A 598 6.55 7.12 1.47
N VAL A 599 7.34 6.08 1.27
CA VAL A 599 7.61 5.56 -0.08
C VAL A 599 7.52 4.03 -0.15
N GLN A 600 7.57 3.52 -1.37
CA GLN A 600 7.66 2.10 -1.66
C GLN A 600 8.95 1.52 -1.06
N LEU A 601 8.88 0.33 -0.45
CA LEU A 601 10.06 -0.39 0.03
C LEU A 601 10.99 -0.69 -1.16
N PRO A 602 12.21 -0.12 -1.22
CA PRO A 602 13.14 -0.40 -2.30
C PRO A 602 13.60 -1.87 -2.25
N SER A 603 13.88 -2.47 -3.42
CA SER A 603 14.26 -3.88 -3.52
C SER A 603 15.50 -4.25 -2.70
N VAL A 604 16.44 -3.33 -2.52
CA VAL A 604 17.65 -3.53 -1.70
C VAL A 604 17.34 -3.80 -0.22
N TYR A 605 16.12 -3.51 0.21
CA TYR A 605 15.62 -3.74 1.56
C TYR A 605 14.60 -4.89 1.64
N ASP A 606 14.31 -5.60 0.54
CA ASP A 606 13.34 -6.71 0.57
C ASP A 606 13.72 -7.75 1.63
N ILE A 607 15.00 -8.10 1.71
CA ILE A 607 15.54 -9.04 2.69
C ILE A 607 16.84 -8.48 3.25
N ILE A 608 16.82 -8.09 4.53
CA ILE A 608 18.01 -7.60 5.23
C ILE A 608 18.35 -8.48 6.43
N VAL A 609 19.64 -8.53 6.74
CA VAL A 609 20.20 -9.27 7.87
C VAL A 609 20.57 -8.27 8.96
N LEU A 610 20.02 -8.49 10.13
CA LEU A 610 20.25 -7.67 11.31
C LEU A 610 21.14 -8.42 12.30
N LYS A 611 22.07 -7.71 12.93
CA LYS A 611 22.74 -8.17 14.13
C LYS A 611 22.22 -7.38 15.31
N THR A 612 21.72 -8.10 16.31
CA THR A 612 21.13 -7.51 17.51
C THR A 612 22.01 -7.78 18.71
N THR A 613 22.28 -6.73 19.49
CA THR A 613 22.86 -6.80 20.84
C THR A 613 21.80 -6.35 21.84
N GLU A 614 22.06 -6.47 23.14
CA GLU A 614 21.13 -5.95 24.18
C GLU A 614 20.84 -4.45 24.06
N THR A 615 21.72 -3.70 23.39
CA THR A 615 21.65 -2.24 23.33
C THR A 615 21.45 -1.67 21.94
N ASP A 616 21.58 -2.49 20.89
CA ASP A 616 21.80 -1.99 19.54
C ASP A 616 21.37 -2.99 18.47
N VAL A 617 20.94 -2.48 17.31
CA VAL A 617 20.62 -3.28 16.13
C VAL A 617 21.22 -2.61 14.90
N SER A 618 22.01 -3.38 14.14
CA SER A 618 22.64 -2.92 12.91
C SER A 618 22.28 -3.81 11.73
N VAL A 619 22.13 -3.18 10.56
CA VAL A 619 22.00 -3.90 9.29
C VAL A 619 23.41 -4.32 8.85
N VAL A 620 23.67 -5.63 8.77
CA VAL A 620 25.00 -6.16 8.47
C VAL A 620 25.14 -6.66 7.04
N ALA A 621 24.02 -7.00 6.39
CA ALA A 621 23.99 -7.43 5.00
C ALA A 621 22.56 -7.32 4.42
N ARG A 622 22.44 -7.43 3.10
CA ARG A 622 21.18 -7.74 2.40
C ARG A 622 21.30 -9.07 1.67
N LEU A 623 20.20 -9.79 1.51
CA LEU A 623 20.17 -11.04 0.74
C LEU A 623 19.56 -10.78 -0.63
N ASP A 624 20.37 -10.93 -1.67
CA ASP A 624 19.94 -10.80 -3.06
C ASP A 624 19.72 -12.20 -3.64
N GLY A 625 18.45 -12.57 -3.87
CA GLY A 625 18.09 -13.86 -4.44
C GLY A 625 18.54 -13.96 -5.91
N ILE A 626 19.23 -15.03 -6.27
CA ILE A 626 19.69 -15.26 -7.66
C ILE A 626 19.41 -16.66 -8.17
N ASP A 627 19.13 -16.77 -9.47
CA ASP A 627 19.10 -18.02 -10.21
C ASP A 627 19.91 -17.92 -11.52
N SER A 628 19.77 -18.92 -12.41
CA SER A 628 20.45 -18.93 -13.70
C SER A 628 20.00 -17.83 -14.67
N SER A 629 18.86 -17.18 -14.41
CA SER A 629 18.27 -16.12 -15.24
C SER A 629 18.55 -14.71 -14.72
N GLY A 630 18.95 -14.57 -13.45
CA GLY A 630 19.33 -13.30 -12.85
C GLY A 630 18.83 -13.15 -11.41
N VAL A 631 18.45 -11.93 -11.04
CA VAL A 631 17.90 -11.62 -9.71
C VAL A 631 16.46 -12.13 -9.61
N MET A 632 16.19 -12.92 -8.59
CA MET A 632 14.84 -13.37 -8.22
C MET A 632 14.30 -12.52 -7.07
N ARG A 633 13.10 -11.96 -7.27
CA ARG A 633 12.44 -11.12 -6.27
C ARG A 633 11.05 -11.68 -5.90
N PRO A 634 10.92 -12.37 -4.77
CA PRO A 634 9.63 -12.82 -4.26
C PRO A 634 8.72 -11.65 -3.88
N PHE A 635 7.42 -11.76 -4.14
CA PHE A 635 6.45 -10.79 -3.63
C PHE A 635 6.02 -11.17 -2.21
N LEU A 636 6.42 -10.35 -1.23
CA LEU A 636 6.32 -10.68 0.19
C LEU A 636 5.00 -10.24 0.86
N MET A 637 4.13 -9.50 0.16
CA MET A 637 2.88 -9.06 0.75
C MET A 637 1.88 -10.22 0.87
N GLY A 638 1.47 -10.49 2.10
CA GLY A 638 0.53 -11.55 2.43
C GLY A 638 1.06 -12.96 2.14
N SER A 639 2.37 -13.13 1.90
CA SER A 639 2.99 -14.45 1.81
C SER A 639 3.14 -15.06 3.21
N SER A 640 3.65 -16.28 3.27
CA SER A 640 4.12 -16.90 4.49
C SER A 640 5.51 -17.48 4.29
N ILE A 641 6.31 -17.48 5.36
CA ILE A 641 7.72 -17.88 5.32
C ILE A 641 7.93 -18.96 6.37
N VAL A 642 8.58 -20.05 5.97
CA VAL A 642 8.83 -21.21 6.83
C VAL A 642 10.30 -21.57 6.79
N HIS A 643 10.93 -21.64 7.97
CA HIS A 643 12.23 -22.28 8.12
C HIS A 643 12.04 -23.80 8.20
N TYR A 644 12.73 -24.55 7.33
CA TYR A 644 12.59 -26.00 7.23
C TYR A 644 13.90 -26.76 7.52
N GLY A 645 14.83 -26.14 8.26
CA GLY A 645 16.06 -26.80 8.72
C GLY A 645 17.25 -26.63 7.76
N HIS A 646 18.46 -26.86 8.30
CA HIS A 646 19.74 -26.70 7.59
C HIS A 646 19.89 -25.32 6.91
N GLY A 647 19.36 -24.26 7.53
CA GLY A 647 19.36 -22.89 6.98
C GLY A 647 18.41 -22.68 5.80
N GLY A 648 17.51 -23.65 5.51
CA GLY A 648 16.55 -23.57 4.41
C GLY A 648 15.30 -22.77 4.79
N PHE A 649 14.91 -21.85 3.90
CA PHE A 649 13.70 -21.04 4.00
C PHE A 649 12.82 -21.20 2.77
N ALA A 650 11.52 -21.31 2.99
CA ALA A 650 10.51 -21.37 1.96
C ALA A 650 9.61 -20.13 2.05
N ILE A 651 9.28 -19.54 0.89
CA ILE A 651 8.30 -18.46 0.76
C ILE A 651 7.15 -19.00 -0.06
N VAL A 652 5.95 -19.05 0.53
CA VAL A 652 4.75 -19.62 -0.08
C VAL A 652 3.60 -18.61 -0.06
N GLY A 653 2.74 -18.69 -1.08
CA GLY A 653 1.63 -17.75 -1.27
C GLY A 653 2.06 -16.29 -1.49
N GLY A 654 1.14 -15.38 -1.19
CA GLY A 654 1.29 -13.95 -1.40
C GLY A 654 0.47 -13.42 -2.58
N GLY A 655 0.14 -12.14 -2.51
CA GLY A 655 -0.67 -11.47 -3.52
C GLY A 655 -1.33 -10.20 -3.02
N ALA A 656 -1.76 -9.35 -3.95
CA ALA A 656 -2.38 -8.05 -3.69
C ALA A 656 -3.55 -7.83 -4.66
N THR A 657 -4.60 -7.13 -4.22
CA THR A 657 -5.72 -6.74 -5.11
C THR A 657 -5.36 -5.60 -6.05
N CYS A 658 -4.19 -4.99 -5.83
CA CYS A 658 -3.63 -3.87 -6.58
C CYS A 658 -4.69 -2.78 -6.82
N TYR A 659 -5.33 -2.33 -5.73
CA TYR A 659 -6.30 -1.24 -5.76
C TYR A 659 -7.49 -1.48 -6.72
N ALA A 660 -7.96 -2.75 -6.78
CA ALA A 660 -9.01 -3.22 -7.67
C ALA A 660 -8.73 -3.09 -9.19
N MET A 661 -7.46 -2.91 -9.58
CA MET A 661 -7.03 -2.90 -10.99
C MET A 661 -6.89 -4.32 -11.55
N GLY A 662 -6.70 -5.30 -10.67
CA GLY A 662 -6.53 -6.72 -10.96
C GLY A 662 -5.81 -7.35 -9.78
N THR A 663 -6.09 -8.61 -9.47
CA THR A 663 -5.37 -9.29 -8.37
C THR A 663 -4.07 -9.88 -8.91
N PHE A 664 -2.95 -9.47 -8.33
CA PHE A 664 -1.68 -10.16 -8.50
C PHE A 664 -1.59 -11.32 -7.51
N TRP A 665 -1.23 -12.48 -8.01
CA TRP A 665 -0.89 -13.66 -7.21
C TRP A 665 0.57 -14.02 -7.48
N THR A 666 1.30 -14.40 -6.42
CA THR A 666 2.67 -14.88 -6.57
C THR A 666 2.71 -16.08 -7.53
N PRO A 667 3.60 -16.12 -8.54
CA PRO A 667 3.58 -17.13 -9.60
C PRO A 667 4.07 -18.53 -9.17
N GLY A 668 4.60 -18.65 -7.96
CA GLY A 668 5.18 -19.88 -7.46
C GLY A 668 5.64 -19.77 -6.02
N SER A 669 6.17 -20.87 -5.50
CA SER A 669 6.88 -20.91 -4.21
C SER A 669 8.38 -20.70 -4.43
N TYR A 670 9.03 -20.06 -3.47
CA TYR A 670 10.47 -19.81 -3.51
C TYR A 670 11.17 -20.55 -2.38
N SER A 671 12.40 -20.98 -2.62
CA SER A 671 13.29 -21.48 -1.57
C SER A 671 14.67 -20.86 -1.67
N PHE A 672 15.29 -20.63 -0.52
CA PHE A 672 16.64 -20.10 -0.41
C PHE A 672 17.32 -20.66 0.84
N ARG A 673 18.66 -20.56 0.90
CA ARG A 673 19.45 -20.96 2.06
C ARG A 673 20.19 -19.77 2.65
N PHE A 674 20.11 -19.64 3.96
CA PHE A 674 20.85 -18.64 4.70
C PHE A 674 21.58 -19.30 5.87
N ASP A 675 22.90 -19.14 5.89
CA ASP A 675 23.77 -19.55 6.97
C ASP A 675 24.54 -18.31 7.46
N PRO A 676 24.21 -17.78 8.66
CA PRO A 676 24.88 -16.62 9.25
C PRO A 676 26.40 -16.78 9.37
N SER A 677 26.91 -18.01 9.51
CA SER A 677 28.35 -18.27 9.64
C SER A 677 29.16 -17.89 8.39
N LEU A 678 28.48 -17.71 7.25
CA LEU A 678 29.09 -17.34 5.98
C LEU A 678 29.25 -15.81 5.82
N LEU A 679 28.70 -15.01 6.74
CA LEU A 679 28.89 -13.55 6.80
C LEU A 679 30.21 -13.23 7.56
N PRO A 680 31.22 -12.51 7.01
CA PRO A 680 31.53 -12.11 5.64
C PRO A 680 32.80 -12.84 5.11
N GLN A 681 32.73 -14.16 4.87
CA GLN A 681 33.88 -14.97 4.40
C GLN A 681 33.83 -15.36 2.91
N HIS A 682 32.79 -15.02 2.14
CA HIS A 682 32.79 -15.26 0.70
C HIS A 682 33.48 -14.15 -0.11
N SER A 683 34.75 -13.90 0.18
CA SER A 683 35.69 -13.52 -0.88
C SER A 683 36.03 -14.77 -1.69
N THR A 684 35.44 -14.88 -2.88
CA THR A 684 35.79 -15.79 -3.99
C THR A 684 35.42 -17.28 -3.86
N GLY A 685 34.49 -17.74 -4.72
CA GLY A 685 34.62 -19.04 -5.40
C GLY A 685 33.85 -20.26 -4.88
N GLN A 686 33.26 -20.25 -3.69
CA GLN A 686 32.42 -21.36 -3.22
C GLN A 686 30.94 -21.08 -3.52
N THR A 687 30.37 -21.86 -4.44
CA THR A 687 28.94 -21.80 -4.78
C THR A 687 28.14 -22.45 -3.65
N ALA A 688 27.36 -21.66 -2.92
CA ALA A 688 26.36 -22.22 -2.00
C ALA A 688 25.48 -23.21 -2.77
N THR A 689 25.22 -24.38 -2.15
CA THR A 689 24.43 -25.43 -2.78
C THR A 689 23.02 -24.93 -3.03
N ARG A 690 22.52 -25.12 -4.26
CA ARG A 690 21.17 -24.71 -4.64
C ARG A 690 20.14 -25.35 -3.68
N PRO A 691 19.20 -24.57 -3.11
CA PRO A 691 18.17 -25.11 -2.24
C PRO A 691 17.30 -26.12 -3.02
N GLU A 692 16.77 -27.12 -2.33
CA GLU A 692 15.77 -28.00 -2.93
C GLU A 692 14.52 -27.19 -3.31
N PRO A 693 13.89 -27.47 -4.46
CA PRO A 693 12.69 -26.78 -4.88
C PRO A 693 11.51 -27.16 -3.99
N ILE A 694 10.85 -26.15 -3.42
CA ILE A 694 9.60 -26.33 -2.69
C ILE A 694 8.47 -26.38 -3.70
N GLN A 695 7.84 -27.54 -3.88
CA GLN A 695 6.83 -27.75 -4.91
C GLN A 695 5.43 -27.83 -4.33
N TYR A 696 4.49 -27.05 -4.87
CA TYR A 696 3.07 -27.24 -4.59
C TYR A 696 2.62 -28.66 -4.98
N LYS A 697 1.79 -29.29 -4.16
CA LYS A 697 1.24 -30.63 -4.42
C LYS A 697 -0.26 -30.62 -4.61
N GLN A 698 -1.00 -30.15 -3.60
CA GLN A 698 -2.46 -30.15 -3.61
C GLN A 698 -3.01 -29.20 -2.56
N THR A 699 -4.28 -28.84 -2.72
CA THR A 699 -5.11 -28.19 -1.70
C THR A 699 -6.01 -29.24 -1.06
N ILE A 700 -6.05 -29.28 0.27
CA ILE A 700 -6.98 -30.12 1.03
C ILE A 700 -8.07 -29.21 1.62
N GLU A 701 -9.31 -29.39 1.16
CA GLU A 701 -10.47 -28.70 1.73
C GLU A 701 -10.87 -29.32 3.07
N PHE A 702 -11.09 -28.48 4.08
CA PHE A 702 -11.57 -28.93 5.38
C PHE A 702 -13.08 -29.18 5.28
N SER A 703 -13.48 -30.45 5.20
CA SER A 703 -14.90 -30.84 5.26
C SER A 703 -15.51 -30.41 6.59
N GLY A 704 -16.61 -29.67 6.56
CA GLY A 704 -17.31 -29.24 7.77
C GLY A 704 -17.74 -30.45 8.59
N SER A 705 -17.13 -30.63 9.77
CA SER A 705 -17.49 -31.58 10.83
C SER A 705 -18.34 -32.78 10.36
N GLU A 706 -17.71 -33.85 9.89
CA GLU A 706 -18.31 -35.16 10.17
C GLU A 706 -18.34 -35.27 11.69
N LYS A 707 -19.52 -35.09 12.28
CA LYS A 707 -19.83 -35.69 13.58
C LYS A 707 -19.59 -37.18 13.39
N ARG A 708 -18.37 -37.66 13.65
CA ARG A 708 -18.15 -39.08 13.94
C ARG A 708 -18.99 -39.34 15.18
N LEU A 709 -20.16 -39.93 14.95
CA LEU A 709 -20.94 -40.62 15.97
C LEU A 709 -19.96 -41.55 16.68
N VAL A 710 -19.67 -41.22 17.93
CA VAL A 710 -19.04 -42.13 18.86
C VAL A 710 -20.10 -43.18 19.16
N GLU A 711 -19.92 -44.39 18.64
CA GLU A 711 -20.46 -45.60 19.25
C GLU A 711 -19.53 -46.05 20.38
#